data_AF-A0A239IUF4-F1
#
_entry.id   AF-A0A239IUF4-F1
#
_cell.length_a   1.000
_cell.length_b   1.000
_cell.length_c   1.000
_cell.angle_alpha   90.00
_cell.angle_beta   90.00
_cell.angle_gamma   90.00
#
_symmetry.space_group_name_H-M   'P 1'
#
loop_
_entity.id
_entity.type
_entity.pdbx_description
1 polymer ?
#
loop_
_entity_poly.entity_id
_entity_poly.type
_entity_poly.pdbx_seq_one_letter_code
_entity_poly.pdbx_strand_id
1 'polypeptide(L)'
;MFSTVLIANRGEIAVRIAATLKRMGIRSVAVYSDADADSLHVAVADIAIPLGGQTPAESYLRGDRIIEIARETGAEAIIPGYGFLSENTDFAEQCAAAGIAFVGPTPDQIRRFGLKHTSREIAKAAGVPLTPGTDLLKDVEEAKAAAAEIGYPVMLKSTAGGGGIGLQRCADAGELVAAFDSVKRLGQSFFKDGGVFIERFVSDARHVEVQIFGDGRGNVVALGERDCSVQRRNQKVIEETPAPGLPPETRRRLLDAAVRLGQAVDYVSAGTVEFIYDGARDAFYFLEVNTRLQVEHPVTEAVTGLDLVEWMIRIAASDPPDFSQLPEPQGTSIEVRLYAENPVRNFAPSPGTLTDVYFPAGVRVDGWVRTGTEVSANYDPMIAKLIVHGPDREATRLKMLAALDATRLHGIATNLDYLRGILSGDTFIQGRMSTRFLDSYHHVSPVVEVVEPGTYTTVQDYPGRHGYWDIGVPPSGPMDDYAFRLANRIVGNDVAAAGLECTLQGPTLRFHGDATIALTGAAMAATLEGGEALPFWMPISVKAGQVLRLGRAESGCRTYIAIRNGLDVPDYLGSKSTFVLGQFGGHAGRSLHVGDVLPVSRPGSPACTTPAPALNPAPVPASLIPAYGKHWDIAVLYGPHGAPDFFKSGAMETFFASDYRVHHNSNRLGVRLVGPKPEWTRSDGGEAGLHPSNIHDCVYAIGSINFTGDTPVILTCDGPSLGGFVCPATIIKADLWKVGQVKPGDTIRFRPVSFADALALEQAQDAAIAGLADAPLPVPAVIAPDSCILTRLPARGDRPMVTYRQAGDKYILLEYGENVLDLRLRLRIHLLMEALTAAKVPGVAELSPGVRSVQIHYDSRVIHQDALVATLLMLEEGLGSVAGLKVPSRIVHLPMAFEDSATLGAVTRYQETVKADAPWLPNNVDFIQRINGLDRRGQVRDTIFDASYMVLGLGDVYLGAPCAVPLDPRHRLLTSKYNPARTYTAEGTVGIGGVYMCIYGMDSPGGYQLVGRTVPIWNKFLANRQFGAEPWLLRFFDRVRFYPVTEPELDRFRADFRAGRAQVAVEDSVFDLEVHEAAWAVEADDIAAFRARQQAAFTAEVARWQSDETGPTTESDMAPSAVADDNAIQADISGNVWKVLVEVGQQVEVGQTLVVLEAMKMEFAIQARTAGRVMAVHCRAGRSVTAGDALLSMEGA
;
A
#
# COMPACT_ATOMS: atom_id res chain seq x y z
N MET A 1 0.08 -13.96 -43.67
CA MET A 1 -0.37 -13.66 -42.30
C MET A 1 0.52 -14.39 -41.32
N PHE A 2 0.96 -13.75 -40.23
CA PHE A 2 1.85 -14.37 -39.23
C PHE A 2 1.08 -15.25 -38.25
N SER A 3 1.75 -16.27 -37.70
CA SER A 3 1.25 -17.14 -36.63
C SER A 3 1.73 -16.69 -35.25
N THR A 4 2.97 -16.19 -35.14
CA THR A 4 3.58 -15.71 -33.89
C THR A 4 4.30 -14.39 -34.14
N VAL A 5 4.06 -13.40 -33.27
CA VAL A 5 4.70 -12.07 -33.32
C VAL A 5 5.30 -11.73 -31.95
N LEU A 6 6.56 -11.30 -31.95
CA LEU A 6 7.24 -10.82 -30.76
C LEU A 6 7.07 -9.31 -30.60
N ILE A 7 6.80 -8.87 -29.37
CA ILE A 7 6.66 -7.46 -29.01
C ILE A 7 7.97 -7.00 -28.38
N ALA A 8 8.74 -6.17 -29.08
CA ALA A 8 10.01 -5.63 -28.59
C ALA A 8 9.79 -4.34 -27.79
N ASN A 9 8.92 -4.40 -26.78
CA ASN A 9 8.55 -3.26 -25.95
C ASN A 9 7.95 -3.72 -24.60
N ARG A 10 7.59 -2.75 -23.75
CA ARG A 10 6.99 -2.93 -22.42
C ARG A 10 5.75 -2.06 -22.24
N GLY A 11 5.20 -2.06 -21.02
CA GLY A 11 4.20 -1.08 -20.60
C GLY A 11 2.90 -1.13 -21.40
N GLU A 12 2.27 0.03 -21.59
CA GLU A 12 0.97 0.20 -22.21
C GLU A 12 0.96 -0.20 -23.69
N ILE A 13 2.02 0.10 -24.45
CA ILE A 13 2.06 -0.23 -25.87
C ILE A 13 2.16 -1.74 -26.10
N ALA A 14 2.89 -2.45 -25.24
CA ALA A 14 2.95 -3.91 -25.30
C ALA A 14 1.58 -4.54 -25.00
N VAL A 15 0.85 -4.04 -24.00
CA VAL A 15 -0.53 -4.48 -23.71
C VAL A 15 -1.45 -4.20 -24.90
N ARG A 16 -1.38 -2.99 -25.48
CA ARG A 16 -2.21 -2.58 -26.63
C ARG A 16 -1.93 -3.42 -27.87
N ILE A 17 -0.67 -3.79 -28.13
CA ILE A 17 -0.29 -4.67 -29.24
C ILE A 17 -0.77 -6.11 -28.98
N ALA A 18 -0.55 -6.65 -27.78
CA ALA A 18 -1.00 -7.99 -27.41
C ALA A 18 -2.51 -8.16 -27.57
N ALA A 19 -3.29 -7.13 -27.22
CA ALA A 19 -4.75 -7.13 -27.41
C ALA A 19 -5.16 -7.28 -28.88
N THR A 20 -4.48 -6.58 -29.80
CA THR A 20 -4.74 -6.70 -31.24
C THR A 20 -4.27 -8.04 -31.80
N LEU A 21 -3.08 -8.52 -31.41
CA LEU A 21 -2.59 -9.84 -31.82
C LEU A 21 -3.58 -10.94 -31.42
N LYS A 22 -4.08 -10.90 -30.17
CA LYS A 22 -5.09 -11.83 -29.68
C LYS A 22 -6.38 -11.80 -30.50
N ARG A 23 -6.87 -10.60 -30.85
CA ARG A 23 -8.07 -10.45 -31.70
C ARG A 23 -7.85 -11.00 -33.11
N MET A 24 -6.64 -10.86 -33.64
CA MET A 24 -6.22 -11.39 -34.94
C MET A 24 -5.92 -12.90 -34.91
N GLY A 25 -5.97 -13.55 -33.74
CA GLY A 25 -5.62 -14.97 -33.58
C GLY A 25 -4.12 -15.27 -33.73
N ILE A 26 -3.27 -14.26 -33.52
CA ILE A 26 -1.80 -14.37 -33.59
C ILE A 26 -1.25 -14.56 -32.18
N ARG A 27 -0.36 -15.55 -32.02
CA ARG A 27 0.33 -15.79 -30.74
C ARG A 27 1.31 -14.67 -30.44
N SER A 28 1.23 -14.11 -29.24
CA SER A 28 2.07 -13.00 -28.77
C SER A 28 3.23 -13.47 -27.92
N VAL A 29 4.42 -12.91 -28.15
CA VAL A 29 5.60 -13.12 -27.31
C VAL A 29 6.01 -11.80 -26.66
N ALA A 30 5.94 -11.73 -25.33
CA ALA A 30 6.47 -10.62 -24.54
C ALA A 30 7.91 -10.88 -24.10
N VAL A 31 8.69 -9.81 -24.00
CA VAL A 31 10.01 -9.81 -23.37
C VAL A 31 9.99 -8.85 -22.18
N TYR A 32 10.68 -9.16 -21.09
CA TYR A 32 10.61 -8.33 -19.90
C TYR A 32 11.94 -8.24 -19.13
N SER A 33 12.18 -7.08 -18.51
CA SER A 33 13.26 -6.88 -17.54
C SER A 33 12.90 -7.42 -16.16
N ASP A 34 13.86 -7.55 -15.24
CA ASP A 34 13.58 -8.03 -13.88
C ASP A 34 12.60 -7.10 -13.14
N ALA A 35 12.65 -5.79 -13.40
CA ALA A 35 11.71 -4.79 -12.86
C ALA A 35 10.29 -4.92 -13.41
N ASP A 36 10.11 -5.58 -14.56
CA ASP A 36 8.82 -5.72 -15.24
C ASP A 36 8.23 -7.13 -15.13
N ALA A 37 8.83 -8.01 -14.33
CA ALA A 37 8.41 -9.42 -14.22
C ALA A 37 6.94 -9.61 -13.84
N ASP A 38 6.35 -8.67 -13.10
CA ASP A 38 4.94 -8.68 -12.69
C ASP A 38 4.07 -7.65 -13.45
N SER A 39 4.61 -7.05 -14.53
CA SER A 39 3.89 -6.10 -15.38
C SER A 39 2.75 -6.75 -16.17
N LEU A 40 1.69 -5.99 -16.47
CA LEU A 40 0.51 -6.52 -17.17
C LEU A 40 0.84 -7.13 -18.55
N HIS A 41 1.79 -6.57 -19.29
CA HIS A 41 2.14 -7.08 -20.62
C HIS A 41 2.72 -8.51 -20.58
N VAL A 42 3.39 -8.88 -19.48
CA VAL A 42 3.88 -10.24 -19.22
C VAL A 42 2.69 -11.18 -18.99
N ALA A 43 1.70 -10.73 -18.21
CA ALA A 43 0.55 -11.54 -17.84
C ALA A 43 -0.47 -11.77 -18.98
N VAL A 44 -0.57 -10.85 -19.95
CA VAL A 44 -1.54 -10.94 -21.06
C VAL A 44 -0.99 -11.61 -22.32
N ALA A 45 0.33 -11.76 -22.44
CA ALA A 45 0.97 -12.43 -23.57
C ALA A 45 0.85 -13.96 -23.47
N ASP A 46 0.89 -14.65 -24.61
CA ASP A 46 0.82 -16.12 -24.66
C ASP A 46 2.14 -16.76 -24.22
N ILE A 47 3.26 -16.10 -24.50
CA ILE A 47 4.61 -16.48 -24.09
C ILE A 47 5.29 -15.23 -23.52
N ALA A 48 6.00 -15.35 -22.40
CA ALA A 48 6.83 -14.29 -21.86
C ALA A 48 8.23 -14.81 -21.52
N ILE A 49 9.27 -14.11 -21.98
CA ILE A 49 10.67 -14.51 -21.81
C ILE A 49 11.46 -13.40 -21.12
N PRO A 50 12.19 -13.69 -20.01
CA PRO A 50 13.01 -12.69 -19.35
C PRO A 50 14.21 -12.29 -20.23
N LEU A 51 14.45 -10.98 -20.31
CA LEU A 51 15.70 -10.39 -20.82
C LEU A 51 16.78 -10.36 -19.73
N GLY A 52 16.36 -10.22 -18.47
CA GLY A 52 17.22 -9.93 -17.32
C GLY A 52 17.59 -8.44 -17.23
N GLY A 53 18.18 -8.06 -16.11
CA GLY A 53 18.68 -6.69 -15.89
C GLY A 53 17.60 -5.71 -15.44
N GLN A 54 18.03 -4.50 -15.06
CA GLN A 54 17.17 -3.49 -14.42
C GLN A 54 17.05 -2.21 -15.24
N THR A 55 17.99 -1.97 -16.17
CA THR A 55 18.06 -0.76 -17.00
C THR A 55 17.68 -1.02 -18.46
N PRO A 56 17.31 0.01 -19.25
CA PRO A 56 17.08 -0.14 -20.68
C PRO A 56 18.24 -0.79 -21.44
N ALA A 57 19.49 -0.42 -21.11
CA ALA A 57 20.69 -0.91 -21.78
C ALA A 57 20.95 -2.40 -21.52
N GLU A 58 20.64 -2.88 -20.31
CA GLU A 58 20.78 -4.29 -19.93
C GLU A 58 19.65 -5.15 -20.50
N SER A 59 18.49 -4.55 -20.83
CA SER A 59 17.25 -5.24 -21.21
C SER A 59 16.74 -4.86 -22.60
N TYR A 60 15.76 -3.95 -22.71
CA TYR A 60 14.99 -3.67 -23.94
C TYR A 60 15.81 -3.08 -25.10
N LEU A 61 17.05 -2.63 -24.87
CA LEU A 61 17.98 -2.21 -25.92
C LEU A 61 18.93 -3.33 -26.40
N ARG A 62 18.82 -4.55 -25.84
CA ARG A 62 19.57 -5.75 -26.28
C ARG A 62 18.92 -6.38 -27.51
N GLY A 63 19.08 -5.73 -28.65
CA GLY A 63 18.54 -6.20 -29.94
C GLY A 63 19.01 -7.61 -30.30
N ASP A 64 20.27 -7.94 -29.97
CA ASP A 64 20.84 -9.28 -30.11
C ASP A 64 20.01 -10.33 -29.36
N ARG A 65 19.74 -10.09 -28.07
CA ARG A 65 18.96 -11.02 -27.24
C ARG A 65 17.50 -11.12 -27.69
N ILE A 66 16.90 -10.01 -28.13
CA ILE A 66 15.52 -10.00 -28.63
C ILE A 66 15.40 -10.87 -29.90
N ILE A 67 16.37 -10.80 -30.81
CA ILE A 67 16.40 -11.63 -32.03
C ILE A 67 16.63 -13.11 -31.69
N GLU A 68 17.48 -13.42 -30.71
CA GLU A 68 17.62 -14.80 -30.20
C GLU A 68 16.29 -15.34 -29.68
N ILE A 69 15.57 -14.58 -28.85
CA ILE A 69 14.27 -14.99 -28.31
C ILE A 69 13.23 -15.16 -29.42
N ALA A 70 13.21 -14.27 -30.42
CA ALA A 70 12.33 -14.41 -31.57
C ALA A 70 12.56 -15.76 -32.30
N ARG A 71 13.82 -16.17 -32.45
CA ARG A 71 14.17 -17.48 -33.03
C ARG A 71 13.79 -18.65 -32.12
N GLU A 72 14.06 -18.56 -30.82
CA GLU A 72 13.71 -19.59 -29.82
C GLU A 72 12.21 -19.86 -29.77
N THR A 73 11.39 -18.81 -29.91
CA THR A 73 9.93 -18.88 -29.81
C THR A 73 9.23 -19.10 -31.16
N GLY A 74 9.97 -19.01 -32.27
CA GLY A 74 9.43 -19.12 -33.63
C GLY A 74 8.60 -17.92 -34.07
N ALA A 75 8.91 -16.71 -33.56
CA ALA A 75 8.27 -15.48 -34.00
C ALA A 75 8.71 -15.11 -35.43
N GLU A 76 7.74 -14.88 -36.31
CA GLU A 76 7.96 -14.55 -37.72
C GLU A 76 8.14 -13.04 -37.94
N ALA A 77 7.65 -12.24 -36.98
CA ALA A 77 7.78 -10.79 -37.01
C ALA A 77 8.08 -10.23 -35.62
N ILE A 78 8.75 -9.08 -35.60
CA ILE A 78 8.97 -8.27 -34.40
C ILE A 78 8.27 -6.93 -34.60
N ILE A 79 7.37 -6.59 -33.69
CA ILE A 79 6.74 -5.26 -33.62
C ILE A 79 7.36 -4.45 -32.49
N PRO A 80 8.00 -3.30 -32.78
CA PRO A 80 8.79 -2.57 -31.79
C PRO A 80 7.99 -1.54 -30.99
N GLY A 81 6.73 -1.24 -31.37
CA GLY A 81 5.98 -0.14 -30.76
C GLY A 81 6.66 1.22 -30.99
N TYR A 82 6.94 1.95 -29.91
CA TYR A 82 7.68 3.21 -29.90
C TYR A 82 8.70 3.30 -28.77
N GLY A 83 9.71 4.16 -28.92
CA GLY A 83 10.88 4.16 -28.04
C GLY A 83 11.78 2.94 -28.28
N PHE A 84 12.75 2.71 -27.41
CA PHE A 84 13.70 1.59 -27.50
C PHE A 84 14.30 1.41 -28.91
N LEU A 85 14.04 0.26 -29.56
CA LEU A 85 14.60 -0.12 -30.85
C LEU A 85 13.69 0.24 -32.05
N SER A 86 12.60 0.98 -31.83
CA SER A 86 11.60 1.29 -32.88
C SER A 86 12.14 2.14 -34.04
N GLU A 87 13.11 3.01 -33.80
CA GLU A 87 13.78 3.83 -34.82
C GLU A 87 15.27 3.48 -34.94
N ASN A 88 15.66 2.27 -34.51
CA ASN A 88 17.03 1.79 -34.59
C ASN A 88 17.26 1.09 -35.93
N THR A 89 18.01 1.74 -36.81
CA THR A 89 18.34 1.22 -38.15
C THR A 89 19.07 -0.13 -38.07
N ASP A 90 20.08 -0.26 -37.21
CA ASP A 90 20.88 -1.49 -37.10
C ASP A 90 20.02 -2.67 -36.66
N PHE A 91 19.08 -2.45 -35.75
CA PHE A 91 18.15 -3.49 -35.30
C PHE A 91 17.21 -3.96 -36.42
N ALA A 92 16.66 -3.03 -37.21
CA ALA A 92 15.83 -3.37 -38.36
C ALA A 92 16.62 -4.17 -39.43
N GLU A 93 17.90 -3.83 -39.66
CA GLU A 93 18.80 -4.61 -40.53
C GLU A 93 19.08 -6.00 -39.98
N GLN A 94 19.30 -6.12 -38.67
CA GLN A 94 19.50 -7.42 -38.01
C GLN A 94 18.25 -8.31 -38.09
N CYS A 95 17.05 -7.74 -37.95
CA CYS A 95 15.79 -8.47 -38.16
C CYS A 95 15.71 -9.03 -39.59
N ALA A 96 15.97 -8.19 -40.59
CA ALA A 96 15.97 -8.60 -42.00
C ALA A 96 17.01 -9.69 -42.28
N ALA A 97 18.24 -9.54 -41.75
CA ALA A 97 19.31 -10.54 -41.87
C ALA A 97 18.96 -11.87 -41.16
N ALA A 98 18.12 -11.82 -40.12
CA ALA A 98 17.62 -12.99 -39.41
C ALA A 98 16.39 -13.64 -40.08
N GLY A 99 15.86 -13.07 -41.16
CA GLY A 99 14.64 -13.55 -41.80
C GLY A 99 13.37 -13.26 -40.98
N ILE A 100 13.43 -12.30 -40.07
CA ILE A 100 12.32 -11.90 -39.20
C ILE A 100 11.76 -10.56 -39.72
N ALA A 101 10.45 -10.49 -39.96
CA ALA A 101 9.83 -9.27 -40.45
C ALA A 101 9.84 -8.17 -39.37
N PHE A 102 10.49 -7.04 -39.66
CA PHE A 102 10.38 -5.85 -38.83
C PHE A 102 9.06 -5.13 -39.15
N VAL A 103 8.15 -5.04 -38.18
CA VAL A 103 6.83 -4.40 -38.36
C VAL A 103 6.97 -2.89 -38.23
N GLY A 104 7.51 -2.25 -39.27
CA GLY A 104 7.83 -0.82 -39.34
C GLY A 104 8.42 -0.44 -40.71
N PRO A 105 8.97 0.78 -40.84
CA PRO A 105 9.62 1.24 -42.07
C PRO A 105 10.88 0.44 -42.41
N THR A 106 11.37 0.56 -43.65
CA THR A 106 12.64 -0.07 -44.04
C THR A 106 13.84 0.60 -43.34
N PRO A 107 14.97 -0.11 -43.16
CA PRO A 107 16.17 0.49 -42.57
C PRO A 107 16.65 1.77 -43.26
N ASP A 108 16.56 1.82 -44.60
CA ASP A 108 16.92 3.03 -45.37
C ASP A 108 16.00 4.21 -45.04
N GLN A 109 14.69 3.98 -44.94
CA GLN A 109 13.72 5.02 -44.59
C GLN A 109 13.96 5.57 -43.17
N ILE A 110 14.22 4.68 -42.20
CA ILE A 110 14.58 5.05 -40.82
C ILE A 110 15.83 5.95 -40.84
N ARG A 111 16.89 5.52 -41.54
CA ARG A 111 18.15 6.27 -41.63
C ARG A 111 17.96 7.65 -42.28
N ARG A 112 17.25 7.71 -43.40
CA ARG A 112 17.04 8.94 -44.19
C ARG A 112 16.26 9.99 -43.42
N PHE A 113 15.27 9.59 -42.61
CA PHE A 113 14.51 10.52 -41.78
C PHE A 113 15.16 10.81 -40.42
N GLY A 114 15.95 9.89 -39.87
CA GLY A 114 16.67 10.11 -38.60
C GLY A 114 17.77 11.17 -38.66
N LEU A 115 18.32 11.44 -39.86
CA LEU A 115 19.32 12.49 -40.08
C LEU A 115 18.65 13.80 -40.53
N LYS A 116 18.86 14.90 -39.77
CA LYS A 116 18.20 16.20 -40.01
C LYS A 116 18.43 16.82 -41.39
N HIS A 117 19.62 16.62 -41.98
CA HIS A 117 19.94 17.21 -43.28
C HIS A 117 19.24 16.45 -44.42
N THR A 118 19.31 15.12 -44.43
CA THR A 118 18.62 14.30 -45.43
C THR A 118 17.11 14.41 -45.33
N SER A 119 16.54 14.44 -44.11
CA SER A 119 15.08 14.59 -43.94
C SER A 119 14.58 15.92 -44.52
N ARG A 120 15.33 17.01 -44.34
CA ARG A 120 15.03 18.32 -44.93
C ARG A 120 15.23 18.36 -46.45
N GLU A 121 16.25 17.70 -46.98
CA GLU A 121 16.45 17.58 -48.43
C GLU A 121 15.28 16.85 -49.10
N ILE A 122 14.81 15.77 -48.49
CA ILE A 122 13.64 15.01 -48.95
C ILE A 122 12.38 15.89 -48.86
N ALA A 123 12.18 16.60 -47.75
CA ALA A 123 11.07 17.54 -47.58
C ALA A 123 11.07 18.65 -48.63
N LYS A 124 12.24 19.25 -48.91
CA LYS A 124 12.39 20.27 -49.95
C LYS A 124 12.09 19.70 -51.34
N ALA A 125 12.61 18.52 -51.66
CA ALA A 125 12.38 17.84 -52.93
C ALA A 125 10.90 17.44 -53.13
N ALA A 126 10.21 17.06 -52.06
CA ALA A 126 8.78 16.72 -52.05
C ALA A 126 7.84 17.96 -52.04
N GLY A 127 8.40 19.18 -52.06
CA GLY A 127 7.64 20.43 -52.03
C GLY A 127 6.89 20.63 -50.71
N VAL A 128 7.47 20.17 -49.59
CA VAL A 128 6.96 20.43 -48.24
C VAL A 128 7.55 21.75 -47.74
N PRO A 129 6.74 22.70 -47.24
CA PRO A 129 7.24 23.97 -46.73
C PRO A 129 8.23 23.77 -45.57
N LEU A 130 9.42 24.36 -45.66
CA LEU A 130 10.40 24.40 -44.57
C LEU A 130 10.32 25.73 -43.82
N THR A 131 10.77 25.75 -42.57
CA THR A 131 10.89 26.99 -41.80
C THR A 131 11.82 27.96 -42.53
N PRO A 132 11.44 29.24 -42.73
CA PRO A 132 12.32 30.23 -43.34
C PRO A 132 13.63 30.32 -42.56
N GLY A 133 14.75 30.10 -43.24
CA GLY A 133 16.05 29.99 -42.61
C GLY A 133 17.17 30.11 -43.63
N THR A 134 18.40 30.15 -43.12
CA THR A 134 19.60 30.24 -43.95
C THR A 134 20.21 28.87 -44.18
N ASP A 135 21.08 28.80 -45.19
CA ASP A 135 22.14 27.81 -45.21
C ASP A 135 23.17 28.14 -44.10
N LEU A 136 24.31 27.44 -44.10
CA LEU A 136 25.40 27.69 -43.17
C LEU A 136 25.92 29.13 -43.26
N LEU A 137 25.97 29.80 -42.12
CA LEU A 137 26.46 31.17 -41.95
C LEU A 137 27.97 31.17 -41.73
N LYS A 138 28.68 32.07 -42.40
CA LYS A 138 30.14 32.22 -42.28
C LYS A 138 30.52 32.97 -41.01
N ASP A 139 29.79 34.06 -40.73
CA ASP A 139 30.06 34.98 -39.62
C ASP A 139 28.77 35.62 -39.05
N VAL A 140 28.95 36.39 -37.98
CA VAL A 140 27.87 37.05 -37.25
C VAL A 140 27.22 38.20 -38.04
N GLU A 141 27.94 38.81 -38.99
CA GLU A 141 27.38 39.89 -39.83
C GLU A 141 26.43 39.32 -40.89
N GLU A 142 26.78 38.19 -41.50
CA GLU A 142 25.88 37.43 -42.36
C GLU A 142 24.64 36.96 -41.58
N ALA A 143 24.81 36.53 -40.32
CA ALA A 143 23.70 36.18 -39.43
C ALA A 143 22.76 37.36 -39.17
N LYS A 144 23.31 38.56 -38.90
CA LYS A 144 22.50 39.78 -38.67
C LYS A 144 21.73 40.19 -39.92
N ALA A 145 22.36 40.16 -41.08
CA ALA A 145 21.73 40.51 -42.35
C ALA A 145 20.57 39.55 -42.65
N ALA A 146 20.80 38.24 -42.52
CA ALA A 146 19.77 37.25 -42.73
C ALA A 146 18.66 37.32 -41.69
N ALA A 147 18.97 37.60 -40.41
CA ALA A 147 17.96 37.74 -39.37
C ALA A 147 17.07 38.98 -39.57
N ALA A 148 17.60 40.05 -40.17
CA ALA A 148 16.81 41.22 -40.54
C ALA A 148 15.80 40.90 -41.67
N GLU A 149 16.17 40.04 -42.62
CA GLU A 149 15.28 39.58 -43.70
C GLU A 149 14.25 38.55 -43.21
N ILE A 150 14.69 37.57 -42.43
CA ILE A 150 13.82 36.54 -41.82
C ILE A 150 12.88 37.16 -40.78
N GLY A 151 13.31 38.22 -40.09
CA GLY A 151 12.58 38.90 -39.03
C GLY A 151 12.72 38.19 -37.67
N TYR A 152 13.02 38.98 -36.63
CA TYR A 152 13.13 38.51 -35.25
C TYR A 152 11.75 38.15 -34.63
N PRO A 153 11.70 37.24 -33.64
CA PRO A 153 12.82 36.46 -33.12
C PRO A 153 13.29 35.37 -34.10
N VAL A 154 14.58 35.07 -34.07
CA VAL A 154 15.19 33.95 -34.81
C VAL A 154 15.77 32.92 -33.84
N MET A 155 15.86 31.67 -34.28
CA MET A 155 16.53 30.59 -33.56
C MET A 155 17.89 30.35 -34.23
N LEU A 156 18.97 30.66 -33.53
CA LEU A 156 20.32 30.30 -33.94
C LEU A 156 20.58 28.84 -33.58
N LYS A 157 21.04 28.03 -34.54
CA LYS A 157 21.23 26.58 -34.39
C LYS A 157 22.60 26.16 -34.92
N SER A 158 23.20 25.15 -34.29
CA SER A 158 24.34 24.41 -34.86
C SER A 158 23.87 23.28 -35.78
N THR A 159 24.67 22.92 -36.79
CA THR A 159 24.33 21.86 -37.77
C THR A 159 24.16 20.48 -37.16
N ALA A 160 24.86 20.19 -36.06
CA ALA A 160 24.85 18.88 -35.42
C ALA A 160 24.11 18.85 -34.07
N GLY A 161 23.40 19.94 -33.71
CA GLY A 161 22.69 20.04 -32.44
C GLY A 161 21.46 19.11 -32.33
N GLY A 162 21.49 18.18 -31.37
CA GLY A 162 20.37 17.34 -30.94
C GLY A 162 19.94 17.67 -29.49
N GLY A 163 18.67 17.43 -29.16
CA GLY A 163 18.19 17.50 -27.76
C GLY A 163 18.25 18.87 -27.08
N GLY A 164 18.23 19.98 -27.82
CA GLY A 164 18.27 21.33 -27.26
C GLY A 164 19.68 21.93 -27.10
N ILE A 165 20.73 21.15 -27.34
CA ILE A 165 22.13 21.59 -27.19
C ILE A 165 22.59 22.31 -28.47
N GLY A 166 23.20 23.49 -28.31
CA GLY A 166 23.69 24.28 -29.45
C GLY A 166 22.57 24.98 -30.23
N LEU A 167 21.54 25.46 -29.53
CA LEU A 167 20.50 26.29 -30.10
C LEU A 167 20.00 27.37 -29.12
N GLN A 168 19.84 28.60 -29.62
CA GLN A 168 19.53 29.79 -28.82
C GLN A 168 18.49 30.64 -29.53
N ARG A 169 17.43 31.04 -28.82
CA ARG A 169 16.49 32.06 -29.28
C ARG A 169 17.15 33.43 -29.16
N CYS A 170 17.09 34.20 -30.23
CA CYS A 170 17.57 35.58 -30.26
C CYS A 170 16.37 36.48 -30.58
N ALA A 171 15.96 37.30 -29.60
CA ALA A 171 14.85 38.23 -29.72
C ALA A 171 15.20 39.47 -30.56
N ASP A 172 16.49 39.80 -30.65
CA ASP A 172 17.02 40.91 -31.42
C ASP A 172 18.47 40.67 -31.88
N ALA A 173 19.04 41.67 -32.56
CA ALA A 173 20.41 41.61 -33.08
C ALA A 173 21.48 41.57 -31.99
N GLY A 174 21.25 42.19 -30.83
CA GLY A 174 22.19 42.18 -29.72
C GLY A 174 22.31 40.79 -29.11
N GLU A 175 21.18 40.12 -28.88
CA GLU A 175 21.14 38.73 -28.41
C GLU A 175 21.76 37.77 -29.43
N LEU A 176 21.56 37.99 -30.74
CA LEU A 176 22.16 37.17 -31.79
C LEU A 176 23.68 37.25 -31.76
N VAL A 177 24.24 38.46 -31.62
CA VAL A 177 25.69 38.67 -31.52
C VAL A 177 26.25 38.00 -30.27
N ALA A 178 25.59 38.15 -29.12
CA ALA A 178 26.01 37.54 -27.87
C ALA A 178 25.97 35.99 -27.92
N ALA A 179 25.01 35.43 -28.66
CA ALA A 179 24.82 33.98 -28.76
C ALA A 179 25.75 33.30 -29.78
N PHE A 180 26.18 34.01 -30.83
CA PHE A 180 26.83 33.42 -32.00
C PHE A 180 28.04 32.54 -31.67
N ASP A 181 29.03 33.11 -30.98
CA ASP A 181 30.27 32.40 -30.62
C ASP A 181 30.04 31.30 -29.57
N SER A 182 29.02 31.45 -28.73
CA SER A 182 28.64 30.44 -27.75
C SER A 182 28.06 29.19 -28.44
N VAL A 183 27.07 29.37 -29.31
CA VAL A 183 26.44 28.28 -30.06
C VAL A 183 27.43 27.59 -30.99
N LYS A 184 28.27 28.36 -31.69
CA LYS A 184 29.33 27.83 -32.55
C LYS A 184 30.33 26.96 -31.79
N ARG A 185 30.76 27.42 -30.61
CA ARG A 185 31.70 26.68 -29.75
C ARG A 185 31.07 25.43 -29.14
N LEU A 186 29.79 25.48 -28.75
CA LEU A 186 29.03 24.32 -28.29
C LEU A 186 28.89 23.27 -29.39
N GLY A 187 28.57 23.68 -30.62
CA GLY A 187 28.55 22.79 -31.79
C GLY A 187 29.89 22.06 -31.97
N GLN A 188 30.99 22.81 -31.95
CA GLN A 188 32.33 22.27 -32.11
C GLN A 188 32.73 21.30 -30.99
N SER A 189 32.40 21.61 -29.73
CA SER A 189 32.83 20.79 -28.58
C SER A 189 32.03 19.49 -28.46
N PHE A 190 30.73 19.52 -28.73
CA PHE A 190 29.84 18.38 -28.54
C PHE A 190 29.76 17.49 -29.78
N PHE A 191 29.90 18.06 -30.97
CA PHE A 191 29.62 17.35 -32.21
C PHE A 191 30.74 17.42 -33.25
N LYS A 192 31.88 18.03 -32.91
CA LYS A 192 33.03 18.24 -33.82
C LYS A 192 32.66 19.00 -35.11
N ASP A 193 31.54 19.72 -35.11
CA ASP A 193 31.02 20.52 -36.21
C ASP A 193 30.60 21.91 -35.72
N GLY A 194 31.29 22.95 -36.20
CA GLY A 194 31.09 24.35 -35.84
C GLY A 194 30.20 25.14 -36.81
N GLY A 195 29.48 24.46 -37.71
CA GLY A 195 28.50 25.11 -38.58
C GLY A 195 27.32 25.68 -37.80
N VAL A 196 26.90 26.91 -38.12
CA VAL A 196 25.72 27.56 -37.55
C VAL A 196 24.81 28.12 -38.64
N PHE A 197 23.50 28.11 -38.40
CA PHE A 197 22.47 28.67 -39.26
C PHE A 197 21.37 29.29 -38.41
N ILE A 198 20.55 30.16 -39.00
CA ILE A 198 19.38 30.73 -38.31
C ILE A 198 18.09 30.30 -39.00
N GLU A 199 17.05 30.09 -38.21
CA GLU A 199 15.69 29.90 -38.70
C GLU A 199 14.75 30.88 -38.00
N ARG A 200 13.64 31.21 -38.64
CA ARG A 200 12.56 31.95 -37.99
C ARG A 200 12.09 31.20 -36.75
N PHE A 201 11.96 31.92 -35.64
CA PHE A 201 11.34 31.38 -34.44
C PHE A 201 9.86 31.74 -34.40
N VAL A 202 8.98 30.73 -34.41
CA VAL A 202 7.54 30.92 -34.29
C VAL A 202 7.18 30.95 -32.80
N SER A 203 6.93 32.15 -32.27
CA SER A 203 6.75 32.38 -30.82
C SER A 203 5.51 31.70 -30.23
N ASP A 204 4.42 31.66 -30.99
CA ASP A 204 3.15 31.03 -30.61
C ASP A 204 2.86 29.82 -31.53
N ALA A 205 3.86 28.93 -31.58
CA ALA A 205 3.83 27.76 -32.44
C ALA A 205 2.86 26.71 -31.93
N ARG A 206 1.96 26.25 -32.79
CA ARG A 206 1.24 24.99 -32.61
C ARG A 206 2.04 23.83 -33.20
N HIS A 207 1.88 22.67 -32.60
CA HIS A 207 2.44 21.41 -33.10
C HIS A 207 1.29 20.63 -33.72
N VAL A 208 1.27 20.54 -35.06
CA VAL A 208 0.26 19.79 -35.81
C VAL A 208 0.96 18.71 -36.59
N GLU A 209 0.50 17.47 -36.47
CA GLU A 209 1.15 16.32 -37.08
C GLU A 209 0.15 15.49 -37.90
N VAL A 210 0.62 14.78 -38.91
CA VAL A 210 -0.21 13.97 -39.82
C VAL A 210 0.15 12.50 -39.71
N GLN A 211 -0.85 11.68 -39.40
CA GLN A 211 -0.71 10.22 -39.50
C GLN A 211 -0.66 9.80 -40.95
N ILE A 212 0.42 9.15 -41.36
CA ILE A 212 0.51 8.50 -42.67
C ILE A 212 0.63 6.97 -42.54
N PHE A 213 0.16 6.28 -43.58
CA PHE A 213 0.41 4.86 -43.81
C PHE A 213 0.89 4.67 -45.24
N GLY A 214 1.93 3.85 -45.41
CA GLY A 214 2.44 3.50 -46.72
C GLY A 214 2.53 1.98 -46.92
N ASP A 215 2.40 1.52 -48.16
CA ASP A 215 2.44 0.09 -48.51
C ASP A 215 3.83 -0.39 -48.98
N GLY A 216 4.83 0.51 -49.02
CA GLY A 216 6.16 0.20 -49.54
C GLY A 216 6.24 0.13 -51.07
N ARG A 217 5.17 0.50 -51.78
CA ARG A 217 5.03 0.40 -53.25
C ARG A 217 4.62 1.74 -53.87
N GLY A 218 4.88 2.84 -53.17
CA GLY A 218 4.57 4.20 -53.59
C GLY A 218 3.16 4.68 -53.24
N ASN A 219 2.28 3.83 -52.68
CA ASN A 219 0.98 4.28 -52.20
C ASN A 219 1.10 4.74 -50.75
N VAL A 220 0.70 5.98 -50.47
CA VAL A 220 0.69 6.57 -49.14
C VAL A 220 -0.64 7.28 -48.93
N VAL A 221 -1.24 7.10 -47.76
CA VAL A 221 -2.47 7.76 -47.33
C VAL A 221 -2.23 8.54 -46.05
N ALA A 222 -2.97 9.64 -45.88
CA ALA A 222 -3.05 10.37 -44.62
C ALA A 222 -4.39 10.04 -43.93
N LEU A 223 -4.34 9.67 -42.65
CA LEU A 223 -5.53 9.29 -41.86
C LEU A 223 -6.13 10.46 -41.06
N GLY A 224 -5.54 11.65 -41.19
CA GLY A 224 -5.94 12.87 -40.49
C GLY A 224 -4.79 13.50 -39.72
N GLU A 225 -5.03 14.70 -39.19
CA GLU A 225 -4.09 15.44 -38.37
C GLU A 225 -4.41 15.36 -36.87
N ARG A 226 -3.38 15.52 -36.04
CA ARG A 226 -3.49 15.67 -34.59
C ARG A 226 -2.84 16.98 -34.17
N ASP A 227 -3.43 17.65 -33.19
CA ASP A 227 -2.80 18.76 -32.48
C ASP A 227 -2.16 18.25 -31.20
N CYS A 228 -0.83 18.42 -31.10
CA CYS A 228 -0.03 17.98 -29.97
C CYS A 228 0.62 19.19 -29.27
N SER A 229 -0.01 20.37 -29.32
CA SER A 229 0.58 21.62 -28.83
C SER A 229 0.66 21.70 -27.30
N VAL A 230 -0.13 20.92 -26.57
CA VAL A 230 -0.10 20.92 -25.10
C VAL A 230 1.12 20.12 -24.62
N GLN A 231 2.24 20.82 -24.51
CA GLN A 231 3.55 20.26 -24.17
C GLN A 231 4.16 20.96 -22.97
N ARG A 232 4.86 20.19 -22.13
CA ARG A 232 5.65 20.69 -21.00
C ARG A 232 7.11 20.34 -21.25
N ARG A 233 7.99 21.34 -21.39
CA ARG A 233 9.42 21.12 -21.72
C ARG A 233 9.58 20.17 -22.93
N ASN A 234 8.78 20.40 -23.97
CA ASN A 234 8.71 19.60 -25.20
C ASN A 234 8.22 18.15 -25.03
N GLN A 235 7.65 17.79 -23.88
CA GLN A 235 6.99 16.50 -23.66
C GLN A 235 5.47 16.69 -23.84
N LYS A 236 4.87 15.92 -24.75
CA LYS A 236 3.42 15.97 -25.03
C LYS A 236 2.62 15.41 -23.84
N VAL A 237 1.51 16.07 -23.49
CA VAL A 237 0.67 15.74 -22.32
C VAL A 237 -0.80 15.51 -22.70
N ILE A 238 -1.31 16.30 -23.64
CA ILE A 238 -2.68 16.22 -24.17
C ILE A 238 -2.63 16.38 -25.68
N GLU A 239 -3.36 15.52 -26.38
CA GLU A 239 -3.45 15.52 -27.83
C GLU A 239 -4.91 15.46 -28.27
N GLU A 240 -5.26 16.12 -29.37
CA GLU A 240 -6.62 16.11 -29.89
C GLU A 240 -6.68 16.02 -31.42
N THR A 241 -7.74 15.41 -31.94
CA THR A 241 -8.06 15.39 -33.37
C THR A 241 -9.55 15.57 -33.59
N PRO A 242 -9.99 16.36 -34.59
CA PRO A 242 -9.17 17.17 -35.50
C PRO A 242 -8.50 18.37 -34.81
N ALA A 243 -7.48 18.97 -35.44
CA ALA A 243 -6.80 20.14 -34.88
C ALA A 243 -7.75 21.35 -34.78
N PRO A 244 -7.89 22.00 -33.61
CA PRO A 244 -8.88 23.06 -33.42
C PRO A 244 -8.52 24.32 -34.21
N GLY A 245 -9.52 24.99 -34.81
CA GLY A 245 -9.30 26.25 -35.53
C GLY A 245 -8.34 26.17 -36.72
N LEU A 246 -8.08 24.98 -37.28
CA LEU A 246 -7.29 24.82 -38.49
C LEU A 246 -8.19 25.00 -39.73
N PRO A 247 -7.92 25.98 -40.64
CA PRO A 247 -8.74 26.18 -41.82
C PRO A 247 -8.78 24.94 -42.72
N PRO A 248 -9.93 24.57 -43.32
CA PRO A 248 -10.04 23.38 -44.16
C PRO A 248 -9.05 23.32 -45.32
N GLU A 249 -8.73 24.47 -45.92
CA GLU A 249 -7.76 24.55 -47.01
C GLU A 249 -6.33 24.28 -46.54
N THR A 250 -5.95 24.84 -45.39
CA THR A 250 -4.64 24.59 -44.76
C THR A 250 -4.52 23.13 -44.32
N ARG A 251 -5.58 22.55 -43.74
CA ARG A 251 -5.64 21.12 -43.43
C ARG A 251 -5.35 20.27 -44.67
N ARG A 252 -6.06 20.51 -45.77
CA ARG A 252 -5.85 19.77 -47.02
C ARG A 252 -4.40 19.89 -47.50
N ARG A 253 -3.84 21.11 -47.53
CA ARG A 253 -2.44 21.35 -47.94
C ARG A 253 -1.43 20.62 -47.04
N LEU A 254 -1.71 20.54 -45.75
CA LEU A 254 -0.90 19.86 -44.74
C LEU A 254 -0.94 18.34 -44.92
N LEU A 255 -2.14 17.76 -45.11
CA LEU A 255 -2.30 16.32 -45.43
C LEU A 255 -1.62 15.96 -46.75
N ASP A 256 -1.84 16.73 -47.81
CA ASP A 256 -1.23 16.50 -49.13
C ASP A 256 0.31 16.57 -49.06
N ALA A 257 0.86 17.48 -48.25
CA ALA A 257 2.30 17.60 -48.06
C ALA A 257 2.89 16.36 -47.36
N ALA A 258 2.20 15.84 -46.34
CA ALA A 258 2.62 14.61 -45.65
C ALA A 258 2.57 13.39 -46.59
N VAL A 259 1.53 13.26 -47.42
CA VAL A 259 1.42 12.18 -48.42
C VAL A 259 2.57 12.26 -49.43
N ARG A 260 2.82 13.43 -50.03
CA ARG A 260 3.93 13.61 -50.98
C ARG A 260 5.28 13.26 -50.36
N LEU A 261 5.48 13.60 -49.08
CA LEU A 261 6.72 13.28 -48.38
C LEU A 261 6.93 11.78 -48.24
N GLY A 262 5.89 11.04 -47.85
CA GLY A 262 5.95 9.58 -47.77
C GLY A 262 6.17 8.92 -49.14
N GLN A 263 5.49 9.43 -50.17
CA GLN A 263 5.64 8.93 -51.56
C GLN A 263 7.06 9.11 -52.08
N ALA A 264 7.77 10.17 -51.68
CA ALA A 264 9.13 10.44 -52.13
C ALA A 264 10.17 9.38 -51.69
N VAL A 265 9.79 8.47 -50.79
CA VAL A 265 10.67 7.40 -50.28
C VAL A 265 10.01 6.03 -50.28
N ASP A 266 8.89 5.86 -50.99
CA ASP A 266 8.07 4.65 -50.98
C ASP A 266 7.79 4.15 -49.55
N TYR A 267 7.36 5.05 -48.66
CA TYR A 267 7.21 4.78 -47.24
C TYR A 267 6.39 3.49 -46.97
N VAL A 268 6.76 2.72 -45.96
CA VAL A 268 6.03 1.49 -45.55
C VAL A 268 5.64 1.54 -44.08
N SER A 269 4.48 0.95 -43.75
CA SER A 269 3.92 0.90 -42.40
C SER A 269 3.44 2.27 -41.90
N ALA A 270 3.34 2.45 -40.58
CA ALA A 270 2.93 3.70 -39.94
C ALA A 270 4.07 4.72 -39.85
N GLY A 271 3.75 6.00 -40.05
CA GLY A 271 4.65 7.12 -39.80
C GLY A 271 3.89 8.39 -39.47
N THR A 272 4.57 9.37 -38.88
CA THR A 272 3.97 10.68 -38.62
C THR A 272 4.86 11.77 -39.19
N VAL A 273 4.25 12.70 -39.93
CA VAL A 273 4.92 13.93 -40.40
C VAL A 273 4.52 15.08 -39.48
N GLU A 274 5.47 15.63 -38.74
CA GLU A 274 5.24 16.70 -37.77
C GLU A 274 5.48 18.09 -38.39
N PHE A 275 4.64 19.06 -38.02
CA PHE A 275 4.71 20.44 -38.48
C PHE A 275 4.62 21.45 -37.33
N ILE A 276 5.34 22.55 -37.49
CA ILE A 276 5.09 23.80 -36.76
C ILE A 276 4.01 24.56 -37.51
N TYR A 277 2.93 24.96 -36.83
CA TYR A 277 1.87 25.80 -37.38
C TYR A 277 1.86 27.19 -36.73
N ASP A 278 1.98 28.23 -37.57
CA ASP A 278 1.87 29.66 -37.23
C ASP A 278 0.44 30.12 -37.53
N GLY A 279 -0.41 30.14 -36.50
CA GLY A 279 -1.82 30.50 -36.63
C GLY A 279 -2.05 31.95 -37.07
N ALA A 280 -1.10 32.86 -36.82
CA ALA A 280 -1.22 34.26 -37.24
C ALA A 280 -0.98 34.45 -38.74
N ARG A 281 -0.20 33.55 -39.35
CA ARG A 281 0.12 33.57 -40.80
C ARG A 281 -0.62 32.52 -41.62
N ASP A 282 -1.37 31.63 -40.95
CA ASP A 282 -1.96 30.45 -41.58
C ASP A 282 -0.92 29.66 -42.40
N ALA A 283 0.24 29.44 -41.79
CA ALA A 283 1.41 28.82 -42.42
C ALA A 283 1.93 27.66 -41.57
N PHE A 284 2.28 26.54 -42.21
CA PHE A 284 2.90 25.40 -41.56
C PHE A 284 4.29 25.11 -42.14
N TYR A 285 5.16 24.53 -41.33
CA TYR A 285 6.55 24.24 -41.66
C TYR A 285 6.94 22.85 -41.16
N PHE A 286 7.63 22.07 -41.99
CA PHE A 286 8.13 20.75 -41.65
C PHE A 286 9.04 20.78 -40.43
N LEU A 287 8.78 19.88 -39.49
CA LEU A 287 9.61 19.69 -38.30
C LEU A 287 10.43 18.41 -38.42
N GLU A 288 9.77 17.26 -38.48
CA GLU A 288 10.41 15.94 -38.60
C GLU A 288 9.43 14.86 -39.09
N VAL A 289 9.96 13.66 -39.34
CA VAL A 289 9.16 12.44 -39.53
C VAL A 289 9.52 11.47 -38.43
N ASN A 290 8.55 11.01 -37.66
CA ASN A 290 8.74 9.86 -36.79
C ASN A 290 8.48 8.57 -37.58
N THR A 291 9.49 7.72 -37.67
CA THR A 291 9.50 6.51 -38.51
C THR A 291 8.90 5.30 -37.79
N ARG A 292 7.79 5.53 -37.07
CA ARG A 292 7.15 4.56 -36.18
C ARG A 292 5.71 4.97 -35.86
N LEU A 293 5.00 4.10 -35.16
CA LEU A 293 3.77 4.47 -34.46
C LEU A 293 4.08 5.47 -33.33
N GLN A 294 3.10 6.32 -32.99
CA GLN A 294 3.22 7.29 -31.89
C GLN A 294 2.28 6.95 -30.73
N VAL A 295 2.53 7.57 -29.58
CA VAL A 295 1.76 7.35 -28.34
C VAL A 295 0.29 7.72 -28.56
N GLU A 296 0.07 8.86 -29.20
CA GLU A 296 -1.20 9.52 -29.48
C GLU A 296 -1.98 8.95 -30.68
N HIS A 297 -1.53 7.84 -31.28
CA HIS A 297 -2.27 7.17 -32.35
C HIS A 297 -3.75 6.79 -32.01
N PRO A 298 -4.14 6.53 -30.74
CA PRO A 298 -5.53 6.19 -30.39
C PRO A 298 -6.56 7.25 -30.72
N VAL A 299 -6.21 8.56 -30.73
CA VAL A 299 -7.19 9.60 -31.10
C VAL A 299 -7.57 9.49 -32.58
N THR A 300 -6.62 9.11 -33.44
CA THR A 300 -6.86 8.81 -34.86
C THR A 300 -7.73 7.56 -35.01
N GLU A 301 -7.44 6.50 -34.26
CA GLU A 301 -8.27 5.29 -34.25
C GLU A 301 -9.70 5.58 -33.81
N ALA A 302 -9.89 6.45 -32.82
CA ALA A 302 -11.20 6.78 -32.28
C ALA A 302 -12.11 7.50 -33.29
N VAL A 303 -11.56 8.39 -34.13
CA VAL A 303 -12.35 9.11 -35.14
C VAL A 303 -12.50 8.35 -36.45
N THR A 304 -11.60 7.41 -36.76
CA THR A 304 -11.63 6.65 -38.02
C THR A 304 -12.23 5.24 -37.89
N GLY A 305 -12.25 4.67 -36.68
CA GLY A 305 -12.62 3.28 -36.42
C GLY A 305 -11.56 2.26 -36.87
N LEU A 306 -10.38 2.71 -37.30
CA LEU A 306 -9.29 1.84 -37.73
C LEU A 306 -8.49 1.31 -36.53
N ASP A 307 -7.90 0.12 -36.68
CA ASP A 307 -6.83 -0.37 -35.81
C ASP A 307 -5.49 -0.26 -36.55
N LEU A 308 -4.65 0.67 -36.10
CA LEU A 308 -3.40 1.00 -36.78
C LEU A 308 -2.34 -0.08 -36.56
N VAL A 309 -2.33 -0.77 -35.42
CA VAL A 309 -1.44 -1.92 -35.19
C VAL A 309 -1.80 -3.08 -36.11
N GLU A 310 -3.08 -3.34 -36.31
CA GLU A 310 -3.56 -4.35 -37.26
C GLU A 310 -3.08 -4.03 -38.68
N TRP A 311 -3.17 -2.77 -39.12
CA TRP A 311 -2.66 -2.33 -40.42
C TRP A 311 -1.15 -2.52 -40.54
N MET A 312 -0.37 -2.15 -39.52
CA MET A 312 1.08 -2.36 -39.51
C MET A 312 1.44 -3.85 -39.70
N ILE A 313 0.75 -4.74 -38.98
CA ILE A 313 0.98 -6.20 -39.06
C ILE A 313 0.62 -6.73 -40.45
N ARG A 314 -0.52 -6.32 -41.00
CA ARG A 314 -0.98 -6.74 -42.32
C ARG A 314 -0.04 -6.29 -43.44
N ILE A 315 0.44 -5.05 -43.39
CA ILE A 315 1.44 -4.53 -44.34
C ILE A 315 2.75 -5.32 -44.24
N ALA A 316 3.26 -5.57 -43.03
CA ALA A 316 4.46 -6.38 -42.83
C ALA A 316 4.30 -7.83 -43.32
N ALA A 317 3.08 -8.37 -43.26
CA ALA A 317 2.72 -9.68 -43.81
C ALA A 317 2.48 -9.69 -45.33
N SER A 318 2.78 -8.58 -46.04
CA SER A 318 2.54 -8.39 -47.47
C SER A 318 1.06 -8.48 -47.89
N ASP A 319 0.14 -8.15 -46.99
CA ASP A 319 -1.32 -8.06 -47.20
C ASP A 319 -1.83 -6.65 -46.88
N PRO A 320 -1.38 -5.59 -47.59
CA PRO A 320 -1.76 -4.22 -47.27
C PRO A 320 -3.28 -4.02 -47.42
N PRO A 321 -3.91 -3.21 -46.55
CA PRO A 321 -5.31 -2.83 -46.72
C PRO A 321 -5.51 -1.95 -47.96
N ASP A 322 -6.75 -1.89 -48.48
CA ASP A 322 -7.08 -1.08 -49.65
C ASP A 322 -7.14 0.41 -49.28
N PHE A 323 -6.12 1.15 -49.70
CA PHE A 323 -5.98 2.59 -49.48
C PHE A 323 -6.97 3.44 -50.30
N SER A 324 -7.70 2.87 -51.26
CA SER A 324 -8.70 3.61 -52.03
C SER A 324 -10.02 3.85 -51.28
N GLN A 325 -10.26 3.11 -50.18
CA GLN A 325 -11.48 3.17 -49.38
C GLN A 325 -11.16 3.50 -47.92
N LEU A 326 -10.87 4.77 -47.65
CA LEU A 326 -10.62 5.24 -46.29
C LEU A 326 -11.94 5.67 -45.62
N PRO A 327 -12.15 5.34 -44.33
CA PRO A 327 -13.26 5.90 -43.57
C PRO A 327 -13.03 7.40 -43.36
N GLU A 328 -14.08 8.21 -43.58
CA GLU A 328 -14.07 9.62 -43.22
C GLU A 328 -14.01 9.77 -41.69
N PRO A 329 -13.06 10.56 -41.14
CA PRO A 329 -13.00 10.84 -39.71
C PRO A 329 -14.31 11.45 -39.19
N GLN A 330 -14.87 10.88 -38.12
CA GLN A 330 -16.12 11.35 -37.51
C GLN A 330 -15.89 11.88 -36.10
N GLY A 331 -16.47 13.04 -35.80
CA GLY A 331 -16.47 13.63 -34.46
C GLY A 331 -15.10 14.20 -34.04
N THR A 332 -14.81 14.12 -32.76
CA THR A 332 -13.57 14.61 -32.13
C THR A 332 -13.10 13.62 -31.09
N SER A 333 -11.77 13.47 -30.95
CA SER A 333 -11.16 12.67 -29.90
C SER A 333 -10.07 13.46 -29.18
N ILE A 334 -9.97 13.24 -27.86
CA ILE A 334 -8.95 13.80 -26.99
C ILE A 334 -8.29 12.63 -26.25
N GLU A 335 -6.96 12.65 -26.20
CA GLU A 335 -6.13 11.79 -25.35
C GLU A 335 -5.48 12.65 -24.25
N VAL A 336 -5.36 12.07 -23.06
CA VAL A 336 -4.52 12.61 -21.98
C VAL A 336 -3.60 11.52 -21.45
N ARG A 337 -2.36 11.91 -21.13
CA ARG A 337 -1.34 11.00 -20.59
C ARG A 337 -1.28 11.10 -19.06
N LEU A 338 -1.66 10.02 -18.38
CA LEU A 338 -1.50 9.90 -16.93
C LEU A 338 -0.10 9.41 -16.61
N TYR A 339 0.61 10.17 -15.77
CA TYR A 339 1.98 9.89 -15.36
C TYR A 339 2.10 9.79 -13.83
N ALA A 340 2.97 8.90 -13.38
CA ALA A 340 3.51 8.80 -12.03
C ALA A 340 4.53 9.92 -11.80
N GLU A 341 4.06 11.16 -11.84
CA GLU A 341 4.84 12.36 -11.68
C GLU A 341 4.19 13.28 -10.63
N ASN A 342 5.01 14.10 -9.98
CA ASN A 342 4.54 15.04 -8.96
C ASN A 342 4.49 16.51 -9.46
N PRO A 343 3.28 16.98 -9.86
CA PRO A 343 2.79 18.35 -9.85
C PRO A 343 3.69 19.43 -9.27
N VAL A 344 3.70 19.36 -7.94
CA VAL A 344 4.17 20.42 -7.05
C VAL A 344 5.67 20.32 -6.77
N ARG A 345 6.31 19.21 -7.18
CA ARG A 345 7.75 19.00 -7.09
C ARG A 345 8.41 18.96 -8.46
N ASN A 346 8.06 19.94 -9.31
CA ASN A 346 8.69 20.14 -10.62
C ASN A 346 8.68 18.92 -11.53
N PHE A 347 7.70 18.03 -11.39
CA PHE A 347 7.57 16.96 -12.36
C PHE A 347 8.30 15.70 -11.94
N ALA A 348 8.83 15.64 -10.71
CA ALA A 348 9.66 14.53 -10.25
C ALA A 348 8.92 13.19 -10.41
N PRO A 349 9.58 12.15 -10.93
CA PRO A 349 9.01 10.79 -10.94
C PRO A 349 8.61 10.35 -9.53
N SER A 350 7.47 9.69 -9.43
CA SER A 350 6.89 9.23 -8.16
C SER A 350 6.73 7.70 -8.17
N PRO A 351 7.82 6.94 -8.00
CA PRO A 351 7.74 5.48 -7.94
C PRO A 351 7.01 5.00 -6.67
N GLY A 352 6.51 3.78 -6.72
CA GLY A 352 5.83 3.12 -5.60
C GLY A 352 4.64 2.27 -6.03
N THR A 353 3.93 1.71 -5.06
CA THR A 353 2.78 0.84 -5.31
C THR A 353 1.50 1.66 -5.48
N LEU A 354 0.75 1.39 -6.55
CA LEU A 354 -0.60 1.90 -6.73
C LEU A 354 -1.57 1.10 -5.84
N THR A 355 -2.15 1.74 -4.82
CA THR A 355 -3.01 1.08 -3.82
C THR A 355 -4.49 1.07 -4.17
N ASP A 356 -4.92 1.92 -5.10
CA ASP A 356 -6.23 1.84 -5.77
C ASP A 356 -6.09 2.39 -7.19
N VAL A 357 -6.59 1.64 -8.16
CA VAL A 357 -6.62 1.99 -9.58
C VAL A 357 -8.03 1.74 -10.09
N TYR A 358 -8.72 2.81 -10.45
CA TYR A 358 -10.04 2.73 -11.07
C TYR A 358 -10.14 3.72 -12.23
N PHE A 359 -10.60 3.20 -13.36
CA PHE A 359 -10.95 3.98 -14.53
C PHE A 359 -12.44 3.79 -14.84
N PRO A 360 -13.16 4.86 -15.27
CA PRO A 360 -14.58 4.78 -15.57
C PRO A 360 -14.89 3.96 -16.82
N ALA A 361 -16.06 3.30 -16.83
CA ALA A 361 -16.57 2.60 -18.00
C ALA A 361 -16.90 3.56 -19.16
N GLY A 362 -16.88 3.05 -20.41
CA GLY A 362 -17.22 3.83 -21.60
C GLY A 362 -16.12 4.79 -22.08
N VAL A 363 -14.92 4.69 -21.51
CA VAL A 363 -13.71 5.41 -21.88
C VAL A 363 -12.68 4.38 -22.35
N ARG A 364 -11.98 4.65 -23.44
CA ARG A 364 -10.85 3.80 -23.87
C ARG A 364 -9.66 4.14 -22.98
N VAL A 365 -9.07 3.11 -22.38
CA VAL A 365 -7.89 3.23 -21.52
C VAL A 365 -6.81 2.29 -22.03
N ASP A 366 -5.75 2.87 -22.55
CA ASP A 366 -4.55 2.13 -22.96
C ASP A 366 -3.54 2.26 -21.81
N GLY A 367 -3.41 1.24 -20.96
CA GLY A 367 -2.55 1.26 -19.77
C GLY A 367 -2.01 -0.13 -19.40
N TRP A 368 -1.13 -0.17 -18.41
CA TRP A 368 -0.48 -1.42 -17.96
C TRP A 368 -0.58 -1.65 -16.45
N VAL A 369 -1.24 -0.75 -15.73
CA VAL A 369 -1.36 -0.79 -14.27
C VAL A 369 -2.69 -1.37 -13.81
N ARG A 370 -2.67 -1.90 -12.60
CA ARG A 370 -3.81 -2.33 -11.78
C ARG A 370 -3.51 -2.07 -10.31
N THR A 371 -4.51 -2.15 -9.43
CA THR A 371 -4.28 -2.13 -7.98
C THR A 371 -3.22 -3.17 -7.60
N GLY A 372 -2.21 -2.74 -6.85
CA GLY A 372 -1.04 -3.53 -6.47
C GLY A 372 0.15 -3.46 -7.43
N THR A 373 0.04 -2.75 -8.55
CA THR A 373 1.19 -2.57 -9.46
C THR A 373 2.24 -1.67 -8.83
N GLU A 374 3.50 -2.10 -8.88
CA GLU A 374 4.64 -1.30 -8.47
C GLU A 374 5.20 -0.54 -9.68
N VAL A 375 5.15 0.78 -9.60
CA VAL A 375 5.69 1.68 -10.64
C VAL A 375 7.13 2.01 -10.27
N SER A 376 8.08 1.56 -11.09
CA SER A 376 9.50 1.83 -10.89
C SER A 376 9.93 3.16 -11.51
N ALA A 377 11.11 3.65 -11.10
CA ALA A 377 11.75 4.81 -11.72
C ALA A 377 12.73 4.43 -12.87
N ASN A 378 12.79 3.15 -13.24
CA ASN A 378 13.83 2.63 -14.15
C ASN A 378 13.61 2.99 -15.63
N TYR A 379 12.36 3.31 -15.99
CA TYR A 379 11.93 3.52 -17.37
C TYR A 379 11.20 4.86 -17.52
N ASP A 380 9.97 4.81 -18.03
CA ASP A 380 9.07 5.93 -18.23
C ASP A 380 7.94 5.88 -17.16
N PRO A 381 7.50 7.04 -16.63
CA PRO A 381 6.50 7.10 -15.58
C PRO A 381 5.04 6.99 -16.08
N MET A 382 4.75 6.67 -17.36
CA MET A 382 3.38 6.62 -17.87
C MET A 382 2.60 5.49 -17.22
N ILE A 383 1.42 5.82 -16.70
CA ILE A 383 0.48 4.91 -16.05
C ILE A 383 -0.50 4.37 -17.08
N ALA A 384 -1.14 5.29 -17.80
CA ALA A 384 -2.17 5.01 -18.78
C ALA A 384 -2.43 6.22 -19.67
N LYS A 385 -3.11 5.98 -20.79
CA LYS A 385 -3.68 6.99 -21.67
C LYS A 385 -5.19 6.88 -21.58
N LEU A 386 -5.86 8.00 -21.33
CA LEU A 386 -7.32 8.07 -21.36
C LEU A 386 -7.73 8.71 -22.67
N ILE A 387 -8.59 8.02 -23.42
CA ILE A 387 -9.02 8.43 -24.75
C ILE A 387 -10.53 8.48 -24.79
N VAL A 388 -11.06 9.65 -25.14
CA VAL A 388 -12.50 9.86 -25.31
C VAL A 388 -12.81 10.29 -26.73
N HIS A 389 -14.01 9.94 -27.17
CA HIS A 389 -14.57 10.31 -28.47
C HIS A 389 -15.98 10.89 -28.27
N GLY A 390 -16.29 11.95 -29.01
CA GLY A 390 -17.56 12.64 -28.97
C GLY A 390 -17.90 13.32 -30.31
N PRO A 391 -19.12 13.85 -30.45
CA PRO A 391 -19.61 14.43 -31.71
C PRO A 391 -18.90 15.75 -32.08
N ASP A 392 -18.44 16.49 -31.08
CA ASP A 392 -17.72 17.75 -31.22
C ASP A 392 -16.70 17.92 -30.10
N ARG A 393 -15.84 18.93 -30.23
CA ARG A 393 -14.75 19.21 -29.30
C ARG A 393 -15.21 19.48 -27.87
N GLU A 394 -16.29 20.23 -27.68
CA GLU A 394 -16.74 20.61 -26.34
C GLU A 394 -17.39 19.42 -25.64
N ALA A 395 -18.24 18.66 -26.34
CA ALA A 395 -18.80 17.40 -25.83
C ALA A 395 -17.69 16.40 -25.46
N THR A 396 -16.62 16.34 -26.27
CA THR A 396 -15.46 15.47 -26.02
C THR A 396 -14.65 15.95 -24.81
N ARG A 397 -14.42 17.27 -24.66
CA ARG A 397 -13.75 17.87 -23.50
C ARG A 397 -14.51 17.60 -22.21
N LEU A 398 -15.83 17.80 -22.19
CA LEU A 398 -16.68 17.52 -21.04
C LEU A 398 -16.69 16.02 -20.70
N LYS A 399 -16.69 15.14 -21.70
CA LYS A 399 -16.55 13.69 -21.51
C LYS A 399 -15.18 13.33 -20.92
N MET A 400 -14.09 13.98 -21.34
CA MET A 400 -12.77 13.79 -20.76
C MET A 400 -12.72 14.26 -19.30
N LEU A 401 -13.29 15.44 -18.99
CA LEU A 401 -13.36 15.94 -17.62
C LEU A 401 -14.15 14.99 -16.72
N ALA A 402 -15.30 14.50 -17.16
CA ALA A 402 -16.07 13.51 -16.42
C ALA A 402 -15.28 12.20 -16.22
N ALA A 403 -14.49 11.78 -17.22
CA ALA A 403 -13.64 10.60 -17.11
C ALA A 403 -12.52 10.79 -16.08
N LEU A 404 -11.84 11.94 -16.10
CA LEU A 404 -10.80 12.27 -15.14
C LEU A 404 -11.38 12.43 -13.74
N ASP A 405 -12.54 13.06 -13.57
CA ASP A 405 -13.21 13.23 -12.28
C ASP A 405 -13.70 11.91 -11.68
N ALA A 406 -13.93 10.88 -12.49
CA ALA A 406 -14.26 9.53 -12.02
C ALA A 406 -13.04 8.61 -11.86
N THR A 407 -11.86 9.01 -12.33
CA THR A 407 -10.62 8.22 -12.23
C THR A 407 -10.03 8.32 -10.82
N ARG A 408 -9.62 7.17 -10.26
CA ARG A 408 -8.89 7.07 -8.98
C ARG A 408 -7.53 6.42 -9.20
N LEU A 409 -6.49 7.09 -8.70
CA LEU A 409 -5.11 6.62 -8.70
C LEU A 409 -4.50 7.04 -7.37
N HIS A 410 -4.30 6.07 -6.47
CA HIS A 410 -3.78 6.33 -5.12
C HIS A 410 -2.52 5.51 -4.84
N GLY A 411 -1.74 5.95 -3.83
CA GLY A 411 -0.51 5.30 -3.38
C GLY A 411 0.77 6.02 -3.82
N ILE A 412 0.72 6.74 -4.93
CA ILE A 412 1.80 7.59 -5.45
C ILE A 412 1.24 8.93 -5.94
N ALA A 413 2.11 9.93 -6.11
CA ALA A 413 1.72 11.18 -6.75
C ALA A 413 1.52 10.96 -8.26
N THR A 414 0.52 11.62 -8.83
CA THR A 414 0.22 11.58 -10.27
C THR A 414 -0.07 12.97 -10.81
N ASN A 415 -0.02 13.12 -12.13
CA ASN A 415 -0.43 14.34 -12.81
C ASN A 415 -1.96 14.45 -13.04
N LEU A 416 -2.78 13.57 -12.42
CA LEU A 416 -4.23 13.52 -12.65
C LEU A 416 -4.92 14.87 -12.45
N ASP A 417 -4.60 15.55 -11.35
CA ASP A 417 -5.19 16.85 -11.06
C ASP A 417 -4.72 17.97 -12.01
N TYR A 418 -3.46 17.89 -12.41
CA TYR A 418 -2.87 18.81 -13.38
C TYR A 418 -3.63 18.77 -14.72
N LEU A 419 -3.99 17.56 -15.19
CA LEU A 419 -4.79 17.37 -16.41
C LEU A 419 -6.19 17.97 -16.29
N ARG A 420 -6.87 17.78 -15.14
CA ARG A 420 -8.18 18.40 -14.86
C ARG A 420 -8.09 19.93 -14.94
N GLY A 421 -7.04 20.50 -14.36
CA GLY A 421 -6.77 21.92 -14.37
C GLY A 421 -6.57 22.49 -15.78
N ILE A 422 -5.81 21.79 -16.63
CA ILE A 422 -5.58 22.22 -18.02
C ILE A 422 -6.88 22.22 -18.82
N LEU A 423 -7.64 21.13 -18.78
CA LEU A 423 -8.88 20.97 -19.57
C LEU A 423 -10.01 21.91 -19.13
N SER A 424 -9.95 22.39 -17.89
CA SER A 424 -10.88 23.38 -17.34
C SER A 424 -10.48 24.83 -17.65
N GLY A 425 -9.26 25.06 -18.17
CA GLY A 425 -8.73 26.40 -18.42
C GLY A 425 -9.21 27.02 -19.74
N ASP A 426 -9.41 28.34 -19.73
CA ASP A 426 -9.91 29.11 -20.88
C ASP A 426 -9.09 28.93 -22.17
N THR A 427 -7.75 28.83 -22.06
CA THR A 427 -6.87 28.62 -23.22
C THR A 427 -7.20 27.32 -23.96
N PHE A 428 -7.43 26.23 -23.20
CA PHE A 428 -7.81 24.96 -23.79
C PHE A 428 -9.24 25.00 -24.33
N ILE A 429 -10.19 25.56 -23.57
CA ILE A 429 -11.60 25.71 -23.99
C ILE A 429 -11.69 26.42 -25.35
N GLN A 430 -10.90 27.47 -25.55
CA GLN A 430 -10.92 28.28 -26.77
C GLN A 430 -10.08 27.71 -27.93
N GLY A 431 -9.35 26.60 -27.72
CA GLY A 431 -8.51 26.00 -28.77
C GLY A 431 -7.28 26.85 -29.12
N ARG A 432 -6.78 27.67 -28.17
CA ARG A 432 -5.68 28.62 -28.37
C ARG A 432 -4.36 28.12 -27.75
N MET A 433 -4.16 26.80 -27.73
CA MET A 433 -2.95 26.20 -27.18
C MET A 433 -1.77 26.46 -28.13
N SER A 434 -0.58 26.58 -27.55
CA SER A 434 0.70 26.56 -28.26
C SER A 434 1.70 25.71 -27.49
N THR A 435 2.79 25.34 -28.13
CA THR A 435 3.90 24.53 -27.56
C THR A 435 4.52 25.13 -26.29
N ARG A 436 4.21 26.40 -25.97
CA ARG A 436 4.66 27.12 -24.78
C ARG A 436 3.57 27.35 -23.74
N PHE A 437 2.34 26.93 -24.02
CA PHE A 437 1.19 27.15 -23.14
C PHE A 437 1.47 26.73 -21.70
N LEU A 438 2.07 25.56 -21.50
CA LEU A 438 2.33 25.04 -20.16
C LEU A 438 3.56 25.67 -19.46
N ASP A 439 4.42 26.41 -20.17
CA ASP A 439 5.57 27.10 -19.56
C ASP A 439 5.12 28.22 -18.59
N SER A 440 3.97 28.85 -18.88
CA SER A 440 3.37 29.92 -18.09
C SER A 440 2.11 29.49 -17.33
N TYR A 441 1.72 28.22 -17.42
CA TYR A 441 0.53 27.71 -16.74
C TYR A 441 0.83 27.47 -15.25
N HIS A 442 0.20 28.25 -14.38
CA HIS A 442 0.29 28.08 -12.93
C HIS A 442 -0.83 27.17 -12.43
N HIS A 443 -0.47 25.94 -12.07
CA HIS A 443 -1.40 24.99 -11.48
C HIS A 443 -1.40 25.11 -9.95
N VAL A 444 -2.58 25.13 -9.34
CA VAL A 444 -2.77 25.09 -7.89
C VAL A 444 -3.44 23.77 -7.56
N SER A 445 -2.71 22.86 -6.91
CA SER A 445 -3.25 21.57 -6.46
C SER A 445 -3.69 21.67 -4.99
N PRO A 446 -4.92 21.25 -4.63
CA PRO A 446 -5.36 21.17 -3.25
C PRO A 446 -4.74 19.93 -2.59
N VAL A 447 -3.44 19.99 -2.33
CA VAL A 447 -2.64 18.92 -1.74
C VAL A 447 -1.82 19.45 -0.57
N VAL A 448 -1.48 18.55 0.36
CA VAL A 448 -0.59 18.79 1.48
C VAL A 448 0.70 18.00 1.26
N GLU A 449 1.82 18.70 1.14
CA GLU A 449 3.15 18.10 1.00
C GLU A 449 3.78 17.90 2.38
N VAL A 450 4.35 16.72 2.59
CA VAL A 450 5.11 16.39 3.81
C VAL A 450 6.55 16.83 3.63
N VAL A 451 6.92 17.93 4.29
CA VAL A 451 8.32 18.41 4.32
C VAL A 451 9.13 17.60 5.33
N GLU A 452 8.55 17.36 6.50
CA GLU A 452 9.10 16.47 7.53
C GLU A 452 7.94 15.64 8.13
N PRO A 453 8.09 14.32 8.28
CA PRO A 453 6.97 13.45 8.66
C PRO A 453 6.65 13.42 10.17
N GLY A 454 7.51 13.97 11.03
CA GLY A 454 7.44 13.75 12.48
C GLY A 454 7.93 12.35 12.86
N THR A 455 7.70 11.92 14.12
CA THR A 455 8.17 10.60 14.59
C THR A 455 7.36 9.45 14.01
N TYR A 456 6.03 9.58 14.03
CA TYR A 456 5.11 8.57 13.51
C TYR A 456 3.76 9.23 13.21
N THR A 457 3.58 9.62 11.95
CA THR A 457 2.35 10.26 11.47
C THR A 457 1.63 9.34 10.49
N THR A 458 0.34 9.09 10.71
CA THR A 458 -0.48 8.19 9.88
C THR A 458 -1.83 8.81 9.55
N VAL A 459 -2.40 8.43 8.41
CA VAL A 459 -3.78 8.80 8.05
C VAL A 459 -4.74 7.88 8.80
N GLN A 460 -5.75 8.44 9.46
CA GLN A 460 -6.77 7.69 10.20
C GLN A 460 -8.17 8.25 9.91
N ASP A 461 -9.19 7.40 9.97
CA ASP A 461 -10.61 7.78 9.98
C ASP A 461 -11.34 7.18 11.19
N TYR A 462 -12.59 7.58 11.41
CA TYR A 462 -13.43 7.05 12.48
C TYR A 462 -14.75 6.52 11.89
N PRO A 463 -15.25 5.35 12.32
CA PRO A 463 -14.77 4.53 13.44
C PRO A 463 -13.56 3.63 13.11
N GLY A 464 -13.02 3.70 11.90
CA GLY A 464 -12.02 2.77 11.41
C GLY A 464 -12.66 1.57 10.71
N ARG A 465 -11.89 0.49 10.58
CA ARG A 465 -12.19 -0.70 9.77
C ARG A 465 -12.92 -1.80 10.55
N HIS A 466 -14.20 -1.62 10.80
CA HIS A 466 -15.03 -2.61 11.49
C HIS A 466 -15.56 -3.71 10.56
N GLY A 467 -15.98 -4.85 11.14
CA GLY A 467 -16.65 -5.95 10.44
C GLY A 467 -15.74 -7.12 10.06
N TYR A 468 -14.51 -7.15 10.56
CA TYR A 468 -13.47 -8.12 10.19
C TYR A 468 -12.60 -8.56 11.37
N TRP A 469 -13.05 -8.34 12.61
CA TRP A 469 -12.35 -8.73 13.83
C TRP A 469 -12.30 -10.26 13.99
N ASP A 470 -13.32 -10.98 13.51
CA ASP A 470 -13.38 -12.44 13.38
C ASP A 470 -12.32 -13.02 12.43
N ILE A 471 -11.85 -12.23 11.47
CA ILE A 471 -10.72 -12.54 10.58
C ILE A 471 -9.37 -12.10 11.20
N GLY A 472 -9.40 -11.25 12.22
CA GLY A 472 -8.21 -10.63 12.81
C GLY A 472 -7.68 -9.44 12.02
N VAL A 473 -8.58 -8.71 11.35
CA VAL A 473 -8.25 -7.39 10.81
C VAL A 473 -8.63 -6.34 11.87
N PRO A 474 -7.68 -5.57 12.39
CA PRO A 474 -7.99 -4.54 13.38
C PRO A 474 -8.74 -3.35 12.77
N PRO A 475 -9.55 -2.63 13.58
CA PRO A 475 -10.20 -1.42 13.10
C PRO A 475 -9.22 -0.30 12.81
N SER A 476 -8.05 -0.27 13.47
CA SER A 476 -7.16 0.87 13.41
C SER A 476 -7.88 2.13 13.88
N GLY A 477 -8.06 3.15 13.05
CA GLY A 477 -8.63 4.41 13.51
C GLY A 477 -7.70 5.19 14.45
N PRO A 478 -8.16 6.37 14.90
CA PRO A 478 -7.45 7.16 15.88
C PRO A 478 -7.37 6.42 17.23
N MET A 479 -6.20 6.47 17.86
CA MET A 479 -5.97 5.87 19.18
C MET A 479 -6.68 6.67 20.30
N ASP A 480 -6.85 7.97 20.09
CA ASP A 480 -7.71 8.89 20.82
C ASP A 480 -8.76 9.42 19.84
N ASP A 481 -9.89 8.73 19.82
CA ASP A 481 -10.99 9.04 18.93
C ASP A 481 -11.79 10.27 19.37
N TYR A 482 -11.74 10.64 20.65
CA TYR A 482 -12.42 11.82 21.15
C TYR A 482 -11.82 13.11 20.56
N ALA A 483 -10.50 13.28 20.66
CA ALA A 483 -9.80 14.42 20.09
C ALA A 483 -9.87 14.43 18.55
N PHE A 484 -9.78 13.26 17.90
CA PHE A 484 -9.90 13.14 16.45
C PHE A 484 -11.28 13.56 15.94
N ARG A 485 -12.36 13.06 16.56
CA ARG A 485 -13.72 13.43 16.19
C ARG A 485 -14.00 14.92 16.41
N LEU A 486 -13.49 15.50 17.50
CA LEU A 486 -13.53 16.94 17.72
C LEU A 486 -12.76 17.72 16.65
N ALA A 487 -11.58 17.25 16.22
CA ALA A 487 -10.83 17.89 15.12
C ALA A 487 -11.67 17.98 13.85
N ASN A 488 -12.28 16.86 13.43
CA ASN A 488 -13.16 16.82 12.26
C ASN A 488 -14.37 17.74 12.44
N ARG A 489 -15.01 17.71 13.61
CA ARG A 489 -16.15 18.57 13.92
C ARG A 489 -15.79 20.06 13.87
N ILE A 490 -14.60 20.46 14.33
CA ILE A 490 -14.13 21.85 14.31
C ILE A 490 -14.07 22.39 12.90
N VAL A 491 -13.62 21.59 11.93
CA VAL A 491 -13.57 21.98 10.51
C VAL A 491 -14.87 21.68 9.77
N GLY A 492 -15.89 21.17 10.46
CA GLY A 492 -17.22 20.87 9.95
C GLY A 492 -17.33 19.59 9.10
N ASN A 493 -16.32 18.74 9.15
CA ASN A 493 -16.26 17.51 8.37
C ASN A 493 -17.36 16.51 8.75
N ASP A 494 -17.68 15.65 7.78
CA ASP A 494 -18.37 14.40 8.06
C ASP A 494 -17.52 13.50 8.96
N VAL A 495 -18.16 12.61 9.70
CA VAL A 495 -17.49 11.69 10.64
C VAL A 495 -16.51 10.75 9.93
N ALA A 496 -16.76 10.40 8.67
CA ALA A 496 -15.92 9.52 7.86
C ALA A 496 -14.69 10.22 7.27
N ALA A 497 -14.53 11.54 7.47
CA ALA A 497 -13.40 12.27 6.91
C ALA A 497 -12.08 11.83 7.56
N ALA A 498 -11.11 11.45 6.72
CA ALA A 498 -9.78 11.10 7.17
C ALA A 498 -8.96 12.34 7.59
N GLY A 499 -8.20 12.19 8.66
CA GLY A 499 -7.24 13.18 9.18
C GLY A 499 -5.90 12.53 9.52
N LEU A 500 -5.01 13.29 10.14
CA LEU A 500 -3.70 12.79 10.57
C LEU A 500 -3.67 12.54 12.08
N GLU A 501 -3.12 11.40 12.47
CA GLU A 501 -2.66 11.09 13.83
C GLU A 501 -1.14 11.27 13.90
N CYS A 502 -0.67 12.16 14.77
CA CYS A 502 0.75 12.50 14.96
C CYS A 502 1.19 12.03 16.35
N THR A 503 2.16 11.11 16.43
CA THR A 503 2.63 10.54 17.71
C THR A 503 3.96 11.15 18.14
N LEU A 504 4.04 11.62 19.39
CA LEU A 504 5.20 12.25 20.06
C LEU A 504 5.70 13.57 19.45
N GLN A 505 6.01 13.59 18.15
CA GLN A 505 6.45 14.77 17.41
C GLN A 505 5.64 14.87 16.13
N GLY A 506 5.08 16.05 15.88
CA GLY A 506 4.27 16.32 14.70
C GLY A 506 5.09 16.58 13.43
N PRO A 507 4.41 16.63 12.28
CA PRO A 507 5.04 16.87 10.99
C PRO A 507 5.28 18.37 10.70
N THR A 508 6.11 18.63 9.69
CA THR A 508 6.14 19.89 8.94
C THR A 508 5.39 19.68 7.61
N LEU A 509 4.32 20.43 7.37
CA LEU A 509 3.42 20.28 6.23
C LEU A 509 3.33 21.57 5.41
N ARG A 510 3.49 21.49 4.09
CA ARG A 510 3.28 22.60 3.16
C ARG A 510 1.94 22.45 2.45
N PHE A 511 1.14 23.50 2.47
CA PHE A 511 -0.16 23.52 1.80
C PHE A 511 -0.02 24.15 0.42
N HIS A 512 -0.39 23.44 -0.64
CA HIS A 512 -0.34 23.95 -2.02
C HIS A 512 -1.64 24.60 -2.48
N GLY A 513 -2.71 24.48 -1.68
CA GLY A 513 -3.96 25.20 -1.84
C GLY A 513 -4.44 25.81 -0.52
N ASP A 514 -5.39 26.73 -0.59
CA ASP A 514 -6.07 27.27 0.59
C ASP A 514 -6.79 26.14 1.35
N ALA A 515 -6.71 26.17 2.68
CA ALA A 515 -7.31 25.15 3.54
C ALA A 515 -7.86 25.73 4.85
N THR A 516 -8.77 24.99 5.47
CA THR A 516 -9.17 25.18 6.87
C THR A 516 -8.80 23.94 7.65
N ILE A 517 -8.18 24.13 8.79
CA ILE A 517 -7.47 23.11 9.55
C ILE A 517 -7.89 23.19 11.03
N ALA A 518 -7.76 22.09 11.77
CA ALA A 518 -7.85 22.09 13.23
C ALA A 518 -6.77 21.21 13.85
N LEU A 519 -6.24 21.65 14.99
CA LEU A 519 -5.28 20.92 15.82
C LEU A 519 -5.94 20.55 17.15
N THR A 520 -5.92 19.27 17.53
CA THR A 520 -6.49 18.77 18.80
C THR A 520 -5.60 17.68 19.41
N GLY A 521 -5.94 17.20 20.61
CA GLY A 521 -5.16 16.18 21.32
C GLY A 521 -4.07 16.80 22.19
N ALA A 522 -2.93 16.12 22.28
CA ALA A 522 -1.73 16.56 22.98
C ALA A 522 -1.28 17.94 22.46
N ALA A 523 -0.96 18.86 23.37
CA ALA A 523 -0.46 20.17 22.99
C ALA A 523 0.97 20.06 22.42
N MET A 524 1.19 20.69 21.26
CA MET A 524 2.49 20.84 20.62
C MET A 524 2.69 22.31 20.29
N ALA A 525 3.93 22.80 20.36
CA ALA A 525 4.29 24.06 19.74
C ALA A 525 3.95 24.01 18.24
N ALA A 526 3.06 24.88 17.77
CA ALA A 526 2.59 24.88 16.39
C ALA A 526 2.65 26.30 15.80
N THR A 527 3.15 26.44 14.57
CA THR A 527 3.29 27.74 13.88
C THR A 527 3.00 27.61 12.40
N LEU A 528 2.48 28.68 11.78
CA LEU A 528 2.53 28.87 10.32
C LEU A 528 3.71 29.82 10.00
N GLU A 529 4.65 29.35 9.18
CA GLU A 529 5.85 30.04 8.65
C GLU A 529 6.17 31.45 9.22
N GLY A 530 6.90 31.49 10.34
CA GLY A 530 7.39 32.73 10.98
C GLY A 530 6.37 33.54 11.78
N GLY A 531 5.11 33.07 11.84
CA GLY A 531 4.03 33.68 12.60
C GLY A 531 3.99 33.29 14.08
N GLU A 532 2.97 33.80 14.77
CA GLU A 532 2.70 33.51 16.18
C GLU A 532 2.27 32.04 16.40
N ALA A 533 2.30 31.60 17.66
CA ALA A 533 1.85 30.27 18.05
C ALA A 533 0.37 30.07 17.69
N LEU A 534 0.06 28.94 17.06
CA LEU A 534 -1.29 28.58 16.67
C LEU A 534 -2.11 28.07 17.85
N PRO A 535 -3.39 28.45 17.95
CA PRO A 535 -4.29 27.89 18.93
C PRO A 535 -4.70 26.46 18.57
N PHE A 536 -4.89 25.61 19.58
CA PHE A 536 -5.56 24.32 19.43
C PHE A 536 -7.08 24.47 19.61
N TRP A 537 -7.85 23.44 19.23
CA TRP A 537 -9.29 23.32 19.48
C TRP A 537 -10.18 24.37 18.78
N MET A 538 -9.70 24.97 17.69
CA MET A 538 -10.46 25.94 16.88
C MET A 538 -10.06 25.90 15.40
N PRO A 539 -10.91 26.43 14.48
CA PRO A 539 -10.60 26.40 13.06
C PRO A 539 -9.53 27.44 12.70
N ILE A 540 -8.54 27.01 11.93
CA ILE A 540 -7.38 27.78 11.49
C ILE A 540 -7.41 27.88 9.96
N SER A 541 -7.29 29.10 9.43
CA SER A 541 -7.16 29.30 7.98
C SER A 541 -5.70 29.21 7.55
N VAL A 542 -5.44 28.44 6.50
CA VAL A 542 -4.12 28.29 5.88
C VAL A 542 -4.21 28.74 4.42
N LYS A 543 -3.24 29.52 3.97
CA LYS A 543 -3.12 29.98 2.58
C LYS A 543 -2.17 29.11 1.78
N ALA A 544 -2.43 28.98 0.48
CA ALA A 544 -1.53 28.31 -0.44
C ALA A 544 -0.09 28.85 -0.30
N GLY A 545 0.88 27.94 -0.24
CA GLY A 545 2.30 28.20 -0.02
C GLY A 545 2.74 28.14 1.44
N GLN A 546 1.83 28.31 2.41
CA GLN A 546 2.21 28.34 3.83
C GLN A 546 2.65 26.97 4.36
N VAL A 547 3.57 27.02 5.32
CA VAL A 547 4.13 25.84 5.98
C VAL A 547 3.69 25.79 7.44
N LEU A 548 2.96 24.74 7.81
CA LEU A 548 2.62 24.37 9.18
C LEU A 548 3.77 23.54 9.78
N ARG A 549 4.25 23.94 10.97
CA ARG A 549 5.25 23.19 11.75
C ARG A 549 4.67 22.79 13.08
N LEU A 550 4.73 21.51 13.43
CA LEU A 550 4.43 21.00 14.77
C LEU A 550 5.70 20.52 15.45
N GLY A 551 5.86 20.88 16.72
CA GLY A 551 6.95 20.43 17.58
C GLY A 551 6.67 19.10 18.28
N ARG A 552 7.23 18.95 19.47
CA ARG A 552 7.05 17.79 20.35
C ARG A 552 5.85 17.99 21.28
N ALA A 553 5.15 16.91 21.60
CA ALA A 553 4.07 16.92 22.59
C ALA A 553 4.59 17.25 23.99
N GLU A 554 4.03 18.29 24.62
CA GLU A 554 4.38 18.72 25.98
C GLU A 554 3.74 17.80 27.03
N SER A 555 2.43 17.56 26.90
CA SER A 555 1.62 16.65 27.71
C SER A 555 0.78 15.75 26.80
N GLY A 556 0.48 14.53 27.25
CA GLY A 556 -0.10 13.50 26.38
C GLY A 556 0.91 12.90 25.40
N CYS A 557 0.39 12.21 24.38
CA CYS A 557 1.16 11.42 23.41
C CYS A 557 0.83 11.74 21.94
N ARG A 558 -0.43 12.05 21.61
CA ARG A 558 -0.89 12.17 20.22
C ARG A 558 -1.64 13.47 19.93
N THR A 559 -1.31 14.09 18.82
CA THR A 559 -2.00 15.27 18.25
C THR A 559 -2.71 14.86 16.98
N TYR A 560 -3.86 15.46 16.70
CA TYR A 560 -4.61 15.23 15.47
C TYR A 560 -4.69 16.49 14.62
N ILE A 561 -4.60 16.30 13.31
CA ILE A 561 -4.78 17.35 12.31
C ILE A 561 -5.97 16.98 11.43
N ALA A 562 -7.05 17.74 11.53
CA ALA A 562 -8.15 17.65 10.58
C ALA A 562 -8.03 18.77 9.53
N ILE A 563 -8.34 18.42 8.29
CA ILE A 563 -8.42 19.36 7.16
C ILE A 563 -9.85 19.33 6.66
N ARG A 564 -10.46 20.50 6.43
CA ARG A 564 -11.83 20.56 5.88
C ARG A 564 -11.91 19.76 4.58
N ASN A 565 -12.98 18.98 4.42
CA ASN A 565 -13.21 17.92 3.42
C ASN A 565 -12.50 16.59 3.69
N GLY A 566 -11.47 16.53 4.53
CA GLY A 566 -10.68 15.33 4.79
C GLY A 566 -9.64 15.02 3.72
N LEU A 567 -8.81 14.01 3.98
CA LEU A 567 -7.78 13.54 3.04
C LEU A 567 -8.34 12.51 2.05
N ASP A 568 -7.93 12.60 0.79
CA ASP A 568 -8.34 11.71 -0.30
C ASP A 568 -7.41 10.49 -0.40
N VAL A 569 -7.74 9.47 0.38
CA VAL A 569 -7.07 8.17 0.38
C VAL A 569 -8.11 7.07 0.15
N PRO A 570 -7.73 5.93 -0.46
CA PRO A 570 -8.68 4.89 -0.82
C PRO A 570 -9.16 4.13 0.40
N ASP A 571 -10.39 3.61 0.32
CA ASP A 571 -10.90 2.67 1.32
C ASP A 571 -10.23 1.30 1.11
N TYR A 572 -9.83 0.67 2.20
CA TYR A 572 -9.41 -0.73 2.23
C TYR A 572 -10.23 -1.46 3.28
N LEU A 573 -11.07 -2.40 2.82
CA LEU A 573 -12.08 -3.07 3.65
C LEU A 573 -12.99 -2.06 4.38
N GLY A 574 -13.44 -1.03 3.66
CA GLY A 574 -14.44 -0.07 4.14
C GLY A 574 -13.91 1.08 5.01
N SER A 575 -12.59 1.27 5.13
CA SER A 575 -12.00 2.38 5.90
C SER A 575 -10.70 2.91 5.29
N LYS A 576 -10.45 4.19 5.53
CA LYS A 576 -9.25 4.96 5.17
C LYS A 576 -8.11 4.84 6.17
N SER A 577 -8.33 4.18 7.31
CA SER A 577 -7.33 4.08 8.36
C SER A 577 -6.08 3.32 7.94
N THR A 578 -4.92 3.76 8.41
CA THR A 578 -3.65 3.07 8.14
C THR A 578 -3.45 1.94 9.15
N PHE A 579 -3.32 0.69 8.68
CA PHE A 579 -2.74 -0.39 9.47
C PHE A 579 -1.32 -0.67 8.98
N VAL A 580 -0.34 -0.04 9.63
CA VAL A 580 1.06 -0.04 9.15
C VAL A 580 1.67 -1.44 9.10
N LEU A 581 1.41 -2.26 10.12
CA LEU A 581 1.94 -3.62 10.15
C LEU A 581 1.37 -4.47 8.99
N GLY A 582 0.07 -4.35 8.71
CA GLY A 582 -0.58 -5.00 7.56
C GLY A 582 -0.26 -4.35 6.21
N GLN A 583 0.37 -3.16 6.23
CA GLN A 583 0.79 -2.40 5.06
C GLN A 583 -0.38 -2.07 4.10
N PHE A 584 -1.52 -1.66 4.63
CA PHE A 584 -2.70 -1.24 3.85
C PHE A 584 -3.50 -0.12 4.53
N GLY A 585 -4.40 0.50 3.75
CA GLY A 585 -5.16 1.69 4.14
C GLY A 585 -4.31 2.96 4.22
N GLY A 586 -4.94 4.11 4.46
CA GLY A 586 -4.25 5.40 4.53
C GLY A 586 -3.43 5.74 3.30
N HIS A 587 -2.30 6.42 3.50
CA HIS A 587 -1.36 6.73 2.42
C HIS A 587 -0.39 5.57 2.20
N ALA A 588 -0.66 4.76 1.16
CA ALA A 588 0.18 3.62 0.77
C ALA A 588 0.42 2.58 1.89
N GLY A 589 -0.48 2.46 2.86
CA GLY A 589 -0.38 1.47 3.93
C GLY A 589 0.71 1.73 4.97
N ARG A 590 1.29 2.93 5.02
CA ARG A 590 2.46 3.23 5.86
C ARG A 590 2.34 4.58 6.58
N SER A 591 3.29 4.84 7.48
CA SER A 591 3.53 6.19 7.99
C SER A 591 4.00 7.13 6.88
N LEU A 592 3.75 8.42 7.07
CA LEU A 592 4.17 9.46 6.12
C LEU A 592 5.71 9.55 6.03
N HIS A 593 6.20 9.90 4.86
CA HIS A 593 7.62 10.14 4.54
C HIS A 593 7.82 11.52 3.91
N VAL A 594 9.08 11.97 3.89
CA VAL A 594 9.47 13.21 3.21
C VAL A 594 9.09 13.15 1.73
N GLY A 595 8.42 14.18 1.25
CA GLY A 595 8.02 14.31 -0.15
C GLY A 595 6.68 13.64 -0.50
N ASP A 596 6.03 12.97 0.45
CA ASP A 596 4.66 12.51 0.28
C ASP A 596 3.74 13.71 -0.03
N VAL A 597 2.78 13.48 -0.93
CA VAL A 597 1.76 14.47 -1.29
C VAL A 597 0.39 13.87 -1.04
N LEU A 598 -0.35 14.48 -0.12
CA LEU A 598 -1.66 14.04 0.34
C LEU A 598 -2.73 14.92 -0.30
N PRO A 599 -3.56 14.40 -1.23
CA PRO A 599 -4.62 15.20 -1.80
C PRO A 599 -5.73 15.44 -0.78
N VAL A 600 -6.34 16.62 -0.82
CA VAL A 600 -7.55 16.94 -0.07
C VAL A 600 -8.75 16.46 -0.87
N SER A 601 -9.69 15.80 -0.19
CA SER A 601 -10.92 15.29 -0.79
C SER A 601 -11.69 16.40 -1.52
N ARG A 602 -12.37 16.02 -2.61
CA ARG A 602 -13.20 16.91 -3.43
C ARG A 602 -14.66 16.48 -3.38
N PRO A 603 -15.39 16.85 -2.33
CA PRO A 603 -16.80 16.49 -2.23
C PRO A 603 -17.57 16.98 -3.45
N GLY A 604 -18.32 16.09 -4.10
CA GLY A 604 -19.02 16.33 -5.37
C GLY A 604 -18.34 15.72 -6.60
N SER A 605 -17.08 15.31 -6.51
CA SER A 605 -16.44 14.48 -7.54
C SER A 605 -16.94 13.03 -7.45
N PRO A 606 -17.23 12.35 -8.58
CA PRO A 606 -17.62 10.93 -8.59
C PRO A 606 -16.56 9.98 -8.01
N ALA A 607 -15.29 10.37 -8.03
CA ALA A 607 -14.19 9.62 -7.44
C ALA A 607 -14.09 9.77 -5.92
N CYS A 608 -14.67 10.82 -5.33
CA CYS A 608 -14.56 11.12 -3.92
C CYS A 608 -15.52 10.26 -3.10
N THR A 609 -14.99 9.46 -2.19
CA THR A 609 -15.78 8.62 -1.26
C THR A 609 -16.08 9.35 0.06
N THR A 610 -15.40 10.45 0.35
CA THR A 610 -15.64 11.28 1.53
C THR A 610 -16.86 12.20 1.32
N PRO A 611 -17.88 12.16 2.21
CA PRO A 611 -19.01 13.07 2.14
C PRO A 611 -18.61 14.55 2.32
N ALA A 612 -19.42 15.45 1.76
CA ALA A 612 -19.21 16.90 1.93
C ALA A 612 -19.42 17.34 3.38
N PRO A 613 -18.62 18.30 3.90
CA PRO A 613 -18.88 18.93 5.18
C PRO A 613 -20.30 19.50 5.28
N ALA A 614 -21.12 18.94 6.17
CA ALA A 614 -22.49 19.40 6.39
C ALA A 614 -22.57 20.59 7.37
N LEU A 615 -21.50 20.83 8.14
CA LEU A 615 -21.47 21.82 9.21
C LEU A 615 -20.44 22.93 8.92
N ASN A 616 -20.68 24.09 9.51
CA ASN A 616 -19.73 25.19 9.49
C ASN A 616 -18.61 24.95 10.52
N PRO A 617 -17.39 25.42 10.22
CA PRO A 617 -16.30 25.36 11.19
C PRO A 617 -16.62 26.15 12.46
N ALA A 618 -16.27 25.63 13.63
CA ALA A 618 -16.54 26.26 14.92
C ALA A 618 -15.53 25.79 16.00
N PRO A 619 -15.17 26.64 16.97
CA PRO A 619 -14.30 26.27 18.08
C PRO A 619 -14.99 25.33 19.07
N VAL A 620 -14.20 24.57 19.84
CA VAL A 620 -14.69 23.72 20.91
C VAL A 620 -14.84 24.53 22.21
N PRO A 621 -15.95 24.40 22.96
CA PRO A 621 -16.07 24.95 24.31
C PRO A 621 -15.00 24.39 25.25
N ALA A 622 -14.48 25.22 26.16
CA ALA A 622 -13.41 24.82 27.08
C ALA A 622 -13.77 23.61 27.96
N SER A 623 -15.06 23.41 28.28
CA SER A 623 -15.57 22.28 29.06
C SER A 623 -15.42 20.92 28.37
N LEU A 624 -15.29 20.90 27.04
CA LEU A 624 -15.10 19.68 26.25
C LEU A 624 -13.62 19.40 25.95
N ILE A 625 -12.70 20.29 26.34
CA ILE A 625 -11.27 20.10 26.13
C ILE A 625 -10.73 19.18 27.23
N PRO A 626 -10.15 18.01 26.91
CA PRO A 626 -9.61 17.11 27.92
C PRO A 626 -8.34 17.66 28.59
N ALA A 627 -8.12 17.25 29.84
CA ALA A 627 -6.87 17.50 30.55
C ALA A 627 -5.90 16.33 30.36
N TYR A 628 -4.66 16.63 29.94
CA TYR A 628 -3.60 15.63 29.73
C TYR A 628 -2.61 15.66 30.90
N GLY A 629 -2.56 14.56 31.67
CA GLY A 629 -1.72 14.42 32.86
C GLY A 629 -0.64 13.35 32.71
N LYS A 630 0.06 13.07 33.83
CA LYS A 630 0.98 11.92 33.98
C LYS A 630 0.34 10.75 34.76
N HIS A 631 -0.78 11.01 35.41
CA HIS A 631 -1.58 10.02 36.12
C HIS A 631 -2.97 9.97 35.49
N TRP A 632 -3.46 8.77 35.24
CA TRP A 632 -4.68 8.53 34.49
C TRP A 632 -5.61 7.59 35.26
N ASP A 633 -6.75 8.10 35.68
CA ASP A 633 -7.87 7.27 36.12
C ASP A 633 -8.67 6.83 34.88
N ILE A 634 -8.70 5.52 34.62
CA ILE A 634 -9.35 4.92 33.45
C ILE A 634 -10.50 4.02 33.90
N ALA A 635 -11.72 4.36 33.46
CA ALA A 635 -12.91 3.59 33.76
C ALA A 635 -12.93 2.24 33.01
N VAL A 636 -13.28 1.18 33.73
CA VAL A 636 -13.31 -0.19 33.20
C VAL A 636 -14.57 -0.94 33.67
N LEU A 637 -15.02 -1.90 32.88
CA LEU A 637 -15.98 -2.90 33.30
C LEU A 637 -15.24 -4.18 33.71
N TYR A 638 -15.67 -4.79 34.81
CA TYR A 638 -15.08 -6.02 35.35
C TYR A 638 -15.48 -7.24 34.50
N GLY A 639 -14.48 -7.96 34.00
CA GLY A 639 -14.62 -9.11 33.11
C GLY A 639 -13.80 -9.02 31.81
N PRO A 640 -13.73 -10.11 31.02
CA PRO A 640 -14.49 -11.35 31.20
C PRO A 640 -13.90 -12.36 32.21
N HIS A 641 -12.60 -12.31 32.48
CA HIS A 641 -11.88 -13.35 33.21
C HIS A 641 -11.41 -12.88 34.59
N GLY A 642 -12.34 -12.45 35.43
CA GLY A 642 -12.06 -12.04 36.82
C GLY A 642 -11.97 -13.20 37.82
N ALA A 643 -11.93 -12.87 39.10
CA ALA A 643 -12.13 -13.80 40.19
C ALA A 643 -13.59 -14.31 40.28
N PRO A 644 -13.83 -15.53 40.81
CA PRO A 644 -12.83 -16.46 41.38
C PRO A 644 -12.22 -17.43 40.35
N ASP A 645 -12.75 -17.49 39.13
CA ASP A 645 -12.43 -18.54 38.14
C ASP A 645 -10.93 -18.60 37.79
N PHE A 646 -10.32 -17.44 37.56
CA PHE A 646 -8.94 -17.35 37.04
C PHE A 646 -7.98 -16.68 38.03
N PHE A 647 -8.46 -15.64 38.71
CA PHE A 647 -7.71 -14.89 39.71
C PHE A 647 -8.29 -15.12 41.10
N LYS A 648 -7.44 -15.03 42.12
CA LYS A 648 -7.92 -14.94 43.50
C LYS A 648 -8.57 -13.58 43.74
N SER A 649 -9.57 -13.50 44.62
CA SER A 649 -10.26 -12.23 44.93
C SER A 649 -9.32 -11.11 45.40
N GLY A 650 -8.36 -11.42 46.29
CA GLY A 650 -7.36 -10.44 46.75
C GLY A 650 -6.43 -9.92 45.64
N ALA A 651 -6.22 -10.70 44.58
CA ALA A 651 -5.47 -10.24 43.40
C ALA A 651 -6.26 -9.17 42.62
N MET A 652 -7.60 -9.30 42.54
CA MET A 652 -8.45 -8.30 41.90
C MET A 652 -8.59 -7.03 42.74
N GLU A 653 -8.66 -7.14 44.06
CA GLU A 653 -8.58 -5.98 44.96
C GLU A 653 -7.27 -5.21 44.75
N THR A 654 -6.14 -5.94 44.72
CA THR A 654 -4.82 -5.36 44.44
C THR A 654 -4.76 -4.73 43.05
N PHE A 655 -5.37 -5.40 42.05
CA PHE A 655 -5.42 -4.91 40.67
C PHE A 655 -6.09 -3.54 40.56
N PHE A 656 -7.25 -3.33 41.21
CA PHE A 656 -7.96 -2.05 41.16
C PHE A 656 -7.37 -0.98 42.11
N ALA A 657 -6.66 -1.38 43.16
CA ALA A 657 -6.03 -0.46 44.11
C ALA A 657 -4.67 0.09 43.65
N SER A 658 -4.00 -0.60 42.72
CA SER A 658 -2.61 -0.31 42.34
C SER A 658 -2.50 0.67 41.17
N ASP A 659 -1.39 1.41 41.14
CA ASP A 659 -0.95 2.17 39.97
C ASP A 659 -0.06 1.31 39.08
N TYR A 660 -0.37 1.28 37.79
CA TYR A 660 0.42 0.62 36.77
C TYR A 660 1.26 1.65 36.01
N ARG A 661 2.56 1.40 35.88
CA ARG A 661 3.45 2.26 35.09
C ARG A 661 3.45 1.82 33.63
N VAL A 662 3.29 2.76 32.70
CA VAL A 662 3.37 2.49 31.27
C VAL A 662 4.82 2.18 30.88
N HIS A 663 5.02 1.03 30.23
CA HIS A 663 6.32 0.53 29.79
C HIS A 663 6.71 1.11 28.41
N HIS A 664 8.01 1.21 28.11
CA HIS A 664 8.52 1.76 26.85
C HIS A 664 8.16 0.95 25.60
N ASN A 665 7.93 -0.36 25.75
CA ASN A 665 7.42 -1.25 24.69
C ASN A 665 5.89 -1.14 24.50
N SER A 666 5.40 0.08 24.31
CA SER A 666 4.00 0.42 24.07
C SER A 666 3.81 1.10 22.73
N ASN A 667 2.79 0.69 21.98
CA ASN A 667 2.46 1.25 20.66
C ASN A 667 0.98 1.01 20.34
N ARG A 668 0.55 1.24 19.09
CA ARG A 668 -0.83 1.04 18.65
C ARG A 668 -1.32 -0.42 18.71
N LEU A 669 -0.40 -1.40 18.76
CA LEU A 669 -0.74 -2.82 18.96
C LEU A 669 -1.12 -3.12 20.41
N GLY A 670 -0.63 -2.32 21.35
CA GLY A 670 -0.98 -2.45 22.76
C GLY A 670 -0.04 -1.68 23.68
N VAL A 671 -0.59 -1.22 24.79
CA VAL A 671 0.13 -0.47 25.84
C VAL A 671 0.52 -1.40 26.97
N ARG A 672 1.82 -1.66 27.09
CA ARG A 672 2.39 -2.59 28.08
C ARG A 672 2.50 -1.91 29.43
N LEU A 673 2.19 -2.64 30.50
CA LEU A 673 2.16 -2.11 31.85
C LEU A 673 3.13 -2.85 32.77
N VAL A 674 3.67 -2.14 33.75
CA VAL A 674 4.46 -2.67 34.86
C VAL A 674 3.66 -2.43 36.14
N GLY A 675 3.43 -3.48 36.91
CA GLY A 675 2.61 -3.43 38.12
C GLY A 675 2.76 -4.69 38.96
N PRO A 676 1.88 -4.90 39.95
CA PRO A 676 1.90 -6.07 40.81
C PRO A 676 1.72 -7.37 40.02
N LYS A 677 2.38 -8.45 40.48
CA LYS A 677 2.18 -9.78 39.92
C LYS A 677 0.81 -10.33 40.34
N PRO A 678 0.09 -11.00 39.43
CA PRO A 678 -1.20 -11.60 39.75
C PRO A 678 -1.05 -12.84 40.63
N GLU A 679 -2.09 -13.15 41.41
CA GLU A 679 -2.25 -14.47 42.03
C GLU A 679 -3.37 -15.27 41.34
N TRP A 680 -3.01 -16.47 40.91
CA TRP A 680 -3.86 -17.35 40.11
C TRP A 680 -4.65 -18.33 40.99
N THR A 681 -5.88 -18.67 40.57
CA THR A 681 -6.70 -19.72 41.22
C THR A 681 -6.30 -21.14 40.78
N ARG A 682 -5.60 -21.25 39.65
CA ARG A 682 -5.20 -22.51 39.01
C ARG A 682 -3.67 -22.63 38.90
N SER A 683 -3.17 -23.85 38.79
CA SER A 683 -1.73 -24.16 38.67
C SER A 683 -1.17 -23.99 37.26
N ASP A 684 -2.02 -24.15 36.24
CA ASP A 684 -1.66 -24.15 34.81
C ASP A 684 -2.91 -23.92 33.93
N GLY A 685 -2.73 -23.89 32.61
CA GLY A 685 -3.78 -23.72 31.62
C GLY A 685 -4.24 -25.02 30.92
N GLY A 686 -3.78 -26.19 31.37
CA GLY A 686 -4.07 -27.49 30.73
C GLY A 686 -3.62 -27.57 29.27
N GLU A 687 -4.45 -28.13 28.39
CA GLU A 687 -4.18 -28.30 26.95
C GLU A 687 -3.94 -26.96 26.20
N ALA A 688 -4.35 -25.83 26.79
CA ALA A 688 -4.15 -24.50 26.22
C ALA A 688 -2.74 -23.91 26.48
N GLY A 689 -1.99 -24.45 27.45
CA GLY A 689 -0.64 -24.02 27.76
C GLY A 689 -0.24 -24.18 29.23
N LEU A 690 1.07 -24.06 29.48
CA LEU A 690 1.68 -24.30 30.80
C LEU A 690 1.40 -23.20 31.84
N HIS A 691 1.11 -21.97 31.41
CA HIS A 691 0.95 -20.85 32.32
C HIS A 691 -0.49 -20.74 32.82
N PRO A 692 -0.75 -20.42 34.11
CA PRO A 692 -2.09 -20.18 34.65
C PRO A 692 -2.90 -19.06 33.98
N SER A 693 -2.30 -18.25 33.12
CA SER A 693 -3.03 -17.27 32.33
C SER A 693 -3.53 -17.83 30.99
N ASN A 694 -3.08 -19.01 30.58
CA ASN A 694 -3.44 -19.62 29.31
C ASN A 694 -4.88 -20.15 29.29
N ILE A 695 -5.60 -19.85 28.22
CA ILE A 695 -6.95 -20.33 27.94
C ILE A 695 -7.03 -20.82 26.51
N HIS A 696 -7.99 -21.69 26.20
CA HIS A 696 -8.30 -22.02 24.82
C HIS A 696 -8.60 -20.73 24.06
N ASP A 697 -7.96 -20.56 22.91
CA ASP A 697 -7.91 -19.26 22.26
C ASP A 697 -9.32 -18.70 21.99
N CYS A 698 -9.53 -17.47 22.46
CA CYS A 698 -10.78 -16.73 22.40
C CYS A 698 -10.52 -15.34 21.81
N VAL A 699 -11.56 -14.71 21.28
CA VAL A 699 -11.44 -13.36 20.73
C VAL A 699 -11.50 -12.33 21.85
N TYR A 700 -10.59 -11.35 21.80
CA TYR A 700 -10.48 -10.26 22.78
C TYR A 700 -11.30 -9.04 22.38
N ALA A 701 -11.82 -8.33 23.39
CA ALA A 701 -12.44 -7.03 23.18
C ALA A 701 -11.37 -5.95 23.08
N ILE A 702 -11.60 -4.93 22.25
CA ILE A 702 -10.72 -3.75 22.21
C ILE A 702 -10.80 -3.04 23.57
N GLY A 703 -9.64 -2.70 24.14
CA GLY A 703 -9.53 -2.18 25.49
C GLY A 703 -9.35 -3.23 26.58
N SER A 704 -9.34 -4.53 26.24
CA SER A 704 -9.10 -5.59 27.21
C SER A 704 -7.71 -5.46 27.82
N ILE A 705 -7.63 -5.65 29.13
CA ILE A 705 -6.36 -5.68 29.87
C ILE A 705 -5.89 -7.13 29.89
N ASN A 706 -5.09 -7.52 28.92
CA ASN A 706 -4.68 -8.91 28.68
C ASN A 706 -3.43 -9.29 29.48
N PHE A 707 -3.45 -10.44 30.16
CA PHE A 707 -2.31 -10.94 30.94
C PHE A 707 -1.50 -11.97 30.14
N THR A 708 -0.51 -11.48 29.38
CA THR A 708 0.45 -12.35 28.68
C THR A 708 1.47 -12.88 29.68
N GLY A 709 1.22 -14.06 30.23
CA GLY A 709 1.91 -14.53 31.43
C GLY A 709 1.48 -13.72 32.66
N ASP A 710 2.45 -13.20 33.41
CA ASP A 710 2.22 -12.37 34.62
C ASP A 710 2.18 -10.86 34.33
N THR A 711 2.37 -10.44 33.08
CA THR A 711 2.49 -9.02 32.72
C THR A 711 1.25 -8.54 31.95
N PRO A 712 0.58 -7.45 32.38
CA PRO A 712 -0.56 -6.91 31.67
C PRO A 712 -0.18 -6.05 30.45
N VAL A 713 -1.04 -6.10 29.43
CA VAL A 713 -1.04 -5.20 28.26
C VAL A 713 -2.47 -4.81 27.90
N ILE A 714 -2.69 -3.52 27.69
CA ILE A 714 -3.96 -3.03 27.16
C ILE A 714 -3.96 -3.30 25.65
N LEU A 715 -4.93 -4.07 25.16
CA LEU A 715 -5.11 -4.32 23.74
C LEU A 715 -5.86 -3.15 23.10
N THR A 716 -5.28 -2.57 22.06
CA THR A 716 -5.73 -1.29 21.49
C THR A 716 -6.19 -1.47 20.05
N CYS A 717 -6.34 -0.38 19.30
CA CYS A 717 -7.05 -0.41 18.03
C CYS A 717 -6.31 -1.09 16.87
N ASP A 718 -4.98 -1.29 16.95
CA ASP A 718 -4.22 -2.19 16.06
C ASP A 718 -3.85 -3.52 16.78
N GLY A 719 -4.50 -3.80 17.91
CA GLY A 719 -4.23 -4.97 18.73
C GLY A 719 -4.68 -6.28 18.10
N PRO A 720 -4.20 -7.42 18.65
CA PRO A 720 -4.59 -8.74 18.17
C PRO A 720 -6.04 -9.05 18.54
N SER A 721 -6.75 -9.81 17.70
CA SER A 721 -8.12 -10.25 17.96
C SER A 721 -8.18 -11.56 18.73
N LEU A 722 -7.80 -12.69 18.12
CA LEU A 722 -7.87 -14.01 18.71
C LEU A 722 -6.58 -14.33 19.46
N GLY A 723 -6.69 -14.90 20.66
CA GLY A 723 -5.53 -15.36 21.42
C GLY A 723 -5.90 -16.08 22.71
N GLY A 724 -4.88 -16.64 23.38
CA GLY A 724 -5.08 -17.60 24.48
C GLY A 724 -4.62 -17.13 25.86
N PHE A 725 -4.99 -15.91 26.27
CA PHE A 725 -4.67 -15.34 27.58
C PHE A 725 -5.88 -14.68 28.23
N VAL A 726 -5.96 -14.71 29.57
CA VAL A 726 -7.08 -14.10 30.32
C VAL A 726 -7.05 -12.56 30.37
N CYS A 727 -8.22 -11.96 30.58
CA CYS A 727 -8.45 -10.52 30.67
C CYS A 727 -9.41 -10.20 31.84
N PRO A 728 -8.96 -9.65 32.97
CA PRO A 728 -9.83 -9.41 34.13
C PRO A 728 -10.74 -8.18 33.98
N ALA A 729 -10.43 -7.24 33.09
CA ALA A 729 -11.22 -6.03 32.87
C ALA A 729 -11.06 -5.49 31.44
N THR A 730 -12.06 -4.74 30.98
CA THR A 730 -12.06 -4.05 29.68
C THR A 730 -12.40 -2.58 29.87
N ILE A 731 -11.62 -1.70 29.24
CA ILE A 731 -11.83 -0.25 29.28
C ILE A 731 -13.12 0.12 28.54
N ILE A 732 -13.92 1.02 29.11
CA ILE A 732 -15.18 1.46 28.48
C ILE A 732 -14.90 2.27 27.21
N LYS A 733 -15.79 2.21 26.21
CA LYS A 733 -15.62 2.89 24.92
C LYS A 733 -15.31 4.38 25.07
N ALA A 734 -15.93 5.04 26.05
CA ALA A 734 -15.81 6.47 26.28
C ALA A 734 -14.50 6.90 26.96
N ASP A 735 -13.71 5.97 27.50
CA ASP A 735 -12.41 6.24 28.14
C ASP A 735 -11.23 5.65 27.38
N LEU A 736 -11.46 4.86 26.31
CA LEU A 736 -10.41 4.31 25.45
C LEU A 736 -9.45 5.39 24.94
N TRP A 737 -9.95 6.61 24.69
CA TRP A 737 -9.14 7.71 24.22
C TRP A 737 -7.98 8.10 25.17
N LYS A 738 -8.14 7.89 26.48
CA LYS A 738 -7.08 8.13 27.47
C LYS A 738 -5.86 7.25 27.17
N VAL A 739 -6.07 6.00 26.76
CA VAL A 739 -5.01 5.06 26.36
C VAL A 739 -4.25 5.57 25.14
N GLY A 740 -4.90 6.32 24.25
CA GLY A 740 -4.24 6.98 23.13
C GLY A 740 -3.27 8.10 23.53
N GLN A 741 -3.36 8.58 24.77
CA GLN A 741 -2.60 9.73 25.26
C GLN A 741 -1.54 9.37 26.31
N VAL A 742 -1.57 8.15 26.85
CA VAL A 742 -0.53 7.71 27.77
C VAL A 742 0.80 7.52 27.04
N LYS A 743 1.90 7.83 27.72
CA LYS A 743 3.27 7.63 27.22
C LYS A 743 4.13 6.88 28.25
N PRO A 744 5.28 6.31 27.84
CA PRO A 744 6.16 5.62 28.77
C PRO A 744 6.50 6.45 30.01
N GLY A 745 6.37 5.85 31.19
CA GLY A 745 6.57 6.51 32.48
C GLY A 745 5.29 7.07 33.13
N ASP A 746 4.20 7.25 32.37
CA ASP A 746 2.90 7.61 32.96
C ASP A 746 2.38 6.49 33.88
N THR A 747 1.47 6.86 34.78
CA THR A 747 0.78 5.92 35.68
C THR A 747 -0.70 5.84 35.36
N ILE A 748 -1.26 4.64 35.43
CA ILE A 748 -2.66 4.34 35.17
C ILE A 748 -3.25 3.66 36.40
N ARG A 749 -4.44 4.09 36.82
CA ARG A 749 -5.28 3.37 37.77
C ARG A 749 -6.61 3.00 37.14
N PHE A 750 -6.96 1.73 37.23
CA PHE A 750 -8.22 1.22 36.70
C PHE A 750 -9.36 1.44 37.69
N ARG A 751 -10.46 2.03 37.23
CA ARG A 751 -11.63 2.37 38.04
C ARG A 751 -12.83 1.55 37.59
N PRO A 752 -13.26 0.54 38.36
CA PRO A 752 -14.45 -0.24 38.02
C PRO A 752 -15.70 0.63 38.05
N VAL A 753 -16.52 0.58 36.99
CA VAL A 753 -17.76 1.37 36.83
C VAL A 753 -18.94 0.48 36.41
N SER A 754 -20.15 1.02 36.45
CA SER A 754 -21.35 0.31 35.98
C SER A 754 -21.53 0.40 34.45
N PHE A 755 -22.23 -0.57 33.85
CA PHE A 755 -22.59 -0.52 32.42
C PHE A 755 -23.44 0.70 32.08
N ALA A 756 -24.35 1.09 32.99
CA ALA A 756 -25.22 2.25 32.81
C ALA A 756 -24.42 3.56 32.75
N ASP A 757 -23.42 3.74 33.63
CA ASP A 757 -22.56 4.93 33.60
C ASP A 757 -21.68 4.97 32.35
N ALA A 758 -21.19 3.80 31.89
CA ALA A 758 -20.42 3.69 30.67
C ALA A 758 -21.24 4.16 29.44
N LEU A 759 -22.47 3.66 29.30
CA LEU A 759 -23.39 4.04 28.23
C LEU A 759 -23.78 5.53 28.30
N ALA A 760 -24.07 6.03 29.50
CA ALA A 760 -24.44 7.43 29.69
C ALA A 760 -23.30 8.38 29.31
N LEU A 761 -22.05 8.03 29.64
CA LEU A 761 -20.88 8.81 29.26
C LEU A 761 -20.64 8.80 27.75
N GLU A 762 -20.76 7.65 27.10
CA GLU A 762 -20.62 7.58 25.64
C GLU A 762 -21.67 8.43 24.92
N GLN A 763 -22.95 8.31 25.30
CA GLN A 763 -24.04 9.10 24.73
C GLN A 763 -23.82 10.62 24.94
N ALA A 764 -23.34 11.01 26.12
CA ALA A 764 -23.01 12.40 26.41
C ALA A 764 -21.84 12.91 25.55
N GLN A 765 -20.80 12.09 25.34
CA GLN A 765 -19.69 12.44 24.45
C GLN A 765 -20.15 12.59 23.00
N ASP A 766 -20.97 11.67 22.48
CA ASP A 766 -21.51 11.74 21.13
C ASP A 766 -22.34 13.00 20.92
N ALA A 767 -23.22 13.34 21.87
CA ALA A 767 -24.02 14.55 21.84
C ALA A 767 -23.16 15.82 21.91
N ALA A 768 -22.13 15.82 22.77
CA ALA A 768 -21.21 16.95 22.92
C ALA A 768 -20.39 17.21 21.65
N ILE A 769 -19.90 16.15 20.99
CA ILE A 769 -19.18 16.26 19.73
C ILE A 769 -20.11 16.75 18.63
N ALA A 770 -21.30 16.17 18.47
CA ALA A 770 -22.22 16.60 17.42
C ALA A 770 -22.60 18.09 17.56
N GLY A 771 -22.92 18.50 18.79
CA GLY A 771 -23.41 19.85 19.09
C GLY A 771 -22.32 20.92 19.25
N LEU A 772 -21.09 20.55 19.62
CA LEU A 772 -20.10 21.47 20.21
C LEU A 772 -20.73 22.36 21.30
N ALA A 773 -21.61 21.78 22.12
CA ALA A 773 -22.35 22.49 23.15
C ALA A 773 -21.60 22.47 24.48
N ASP A 774 -21.69 23.55 25.23
CA ASP A 774 -21.11 23.67 26.56
C ASP A 774 -21.98 22.90 27.58
N ALA A 775 -21.70 21.61 27.73
CA ALA A 775 -22.39 20.71 28.66
C ALA A 775 -21.38 19.81 29.37
N PRO A 776 -21.45 19.67 30.71
CA PRO A 776 -20.54 18.80 31.45
C PRO A 776 -20.82 17.33 31.11
N LEU A 777 -19.75 16.57 30.87
CA LEU A 777 -19.83 15.12 30.74
C LEU A 777 -20.09 14.47 32.10
N PRO A 778 -20.91 13.41 32.18
CA PRO A 778 -21.14 12.69 33.43
C PRO A 778 -19.85 12.04 33.91
N VAL A 779 -19.65 11.99 35.23
CA VAL A 779 -18.49 11.30 35.83
C VAL A 779 -18.97 9.94 36.35
N PRO A 780 -18.48 8.82 35.80
CA PRO A 780 -18.87 7.49 36.26
C PRO A 780 -18.53 7.26 37.74
N ALA A 781 -19.44 6.63 38.48
CA ALA A 781 -19.19 6.27 39.86
C ALA A 781 -18.31 5.02 39.95
N VAL A 782 -17.30 5.04 40.83
CA VAL A 782 -16.49 3.85 41.11
C VAL A 782 -17.31 2.87 41.95
N ILE A 783 -17.43 1.62 41.50
CA ILE A 783 -18.20 0.57 42.17
C ILE A 783 -17.29 -0.56 42.67
N ALA A 784 -17.73 -1.30 43.69
CA ALA A 784 -17.07 -2.55 44.03
C ALA A 784 -17.39 -3.61 42.95
N PRO A 785 -16.39 -4.28 42.34
CA PRO A 785 -16.65 -5.33 41.37
C PRO A 785 -17.30 -6.54 42.06
N ASP A 786 -18.45 -6.99 41.54
CA ASP A 786 -19.20 -8.13 42.07
C ASP A 786 -18.89 -9.42 41.28
N SER A 787 -19.41 -9.51 40.05
CA SER A 787 -19.21 -10.66 39.17
C SER A 787 -18.92 -10.24 37.73
N CYS A 788 -18.05 -10.98 37.05
CA CYS A 788 -17.83 -10.86 35.60
C CYS A 788 -18.78 -11.76 34.77
N ILE A 789 -19.55 -12.63 35.43
CA ILE A 789 -20.55 -13.51 34.83
C ILE A 789 -21.90 -12.81 34.88
N LEU A 790 -22.46 -12.51 33.71
CA LEU A 790 -23.80 -11.94 33.53
C LEU A 790 -24.88 -12.97 33.85
N THR A 791 -24.72 -14.18 33.30
CA THR A 791 -25.59 -15.33 33.60
C THR A 791 -24.90 -16.64 33.20
N ARG A 792 -25.38 -17.75 33.76
CA ARG A 792 -24.90 -19.10 33.45
C ARG A 792 -26.07 -20.06 33.30
N LEU A 793 -26.05 -20.85 32.24
CA LEU A 793 -26.97 -21.96 32.03
C LEU A 793 -26.27 -23.28 32.36
N PRO A 794 -26.82 -24.12 33.24
CA PRO A 794 -26.28 -25.45 33.47
C PRO A 794 -26.49 -26.33 32.23
N ALA A 795 -25.66 -27.35 32.10
CA ALA A 795 -25.82 -28.37 31.07
C ALA A 795 -27.20 -29.04 31.20
N ARG A 796 -27.88 -29.26 30.08
CA ARG A 796 -29.22 -29.86 30.02
C ARG A 796 -29.41 -30.62 28.71
N GLY A 797 -29.51 -31.95 28.76
CA GLY A 797 -29.57 -32.77 27.56
C GLY A 797 -28.32 -32.55 26.70
N ASP A 798 -28.51 -32.28 25.41
CA ASP A 798 -27.42 -32.00 24.45
C ASP A 798 -26.84 -30.58 24.57
N ARG A 799 -27.42 -29.71 25.41
CA ARG A 799 -26.87 -28.38 25.66
C ARG A 799 -25.76 -28.47 26.71
N PRO A 800 -24.50 -28.08 26.39
CA PRO A 800 -23.44 -27.98 27.37
C PRO A 800 -23.70 -26.83 28.36
N MET A 801 -22.87 -26.70 29.40
CA MET A 801 -22.88 -25.49 30.21
C MET A 801 -22.63 -24.26 29.32
N VAL A 802 -23.29 -23.14 29.59
CA VAL A 802 -23.08 -21.88 28.87
C VAL A 802 -22.82 -20.78 29.87
N THR A 803 -21.71 -20.04 29.72
CA THR A 803 -21.40 -18.88 30.57
C THR A 803 -21.38 -17.62 29.72
N TYR A 804 -22.15 -16.61 30.13
CA TYR A 804 -22.22 -15.30 29.49
C TYR A 804 -21.42 -14.32 30.35
N ARG A 805 -20.36 -13.74 29.82
CA ARG A 805 -19.43 -12.87 30.54
C ARG A 805 -19.46 -11.45 29.99
N GLN A 806 -19.35 -10.49 30.90
CA GLN A 806 -19.13 -9.09 30.54
C GLN A 806 -17.73 -8.94 29.93
N ALA A 807 -17.63 -8.35 28.73
CA ALA A 807 -16.37 -8.14 28.05
C ALA A 807 -16.19 -6.67 27.60
N GLY A 808 -16.56 -5.74 28.48
CA GLY A 808 -16.66 -4.30 28.16
C GLY A 808 -18.10 -3.88 27.88
N ASP A 809 -18.28 -2.61 27.50
CA ASP A 809 -19.59 -2.00 27.20
C ASP A 809 -20.06 -2.24 25.76
N LYS A 810 -19.20 -2.82 24.92
CA LYS A 810 -19.46 -3.14 23.52
C LYS A 810 -19.44 -4.63 23.21
N TYR A 811 -19.14 -5.49 24.19
CA TYR A 811 -18.96 -6.92 23.93
C TYR A 811 -19.55 -7.81 25.03
N ILE A 812 -20.08 -8.95 24.61
CA ILE A 812 -20.37 -10.10 25.47
C ILE A 812 -19.50 -11.27 25.00
N LEU A 813 -18.82 -11.93 25.94
CA LEU A 813 -18.13 -13.19 25.67
C LEU A 813 -19.01 -14.35 26.12
N LEU A 814 -19.37 -15.24 25.20
CA LEU A 814 -20.11 -16.46 25.50
C LEU A 814 -19.17 -17.65 25.41
N GLU A 815 -19.14 -18.49 26.44
CA GLU A 815 -18.30 -19.67 26.53
C GLU A 815 -19.13 -20.95 26.72
N TYR A 816 -18.81 -22.00 25.98
CA TYR A 816 -19.48 -23.30 26.09
C TYR A 816 -18.64 -24.35 26.81
N GLY A 817 -19.29 -25.17 27.64
CA GLY A 817 -18.72 -26.35 28.28
C GLY A 817 -17.64 -26.05 29.31
N GLU A 818 -16.93 -27.10 29.73
CA GLU A 818 -15.71 -26.97 30.52
C GLU A 818 -14.55 -26.41 29.67
N ASN A 819 -13.44 -26.03 30.32
CA ASN A 819 -12.25 -25.54 29.63
C ASN A 819 -11.44 -26.69 29.01
N VAL A 820 -12.00 -27.32 27.98
CA VAL A 820 -11.43 -28.45 27.23
C VAL A 820 -11.59 -28.26 25.72
N LEU A 821 -10.75 -28.91 24.94
CA LEU A 821 -10.90 -28.97 23.49
C LEU A 821 -11.95 -30.03 23.09
N ASP A 822 -13.13 -29.58 22.69
CA ASP A 822 -14.19 -30.43 22.12
C ASP A 822 -14.84 -29.76 20.88
N LEU A 823 -14.77 -30.45 19.73
CA LEU A 823 -15.32 -29.95 18.46
C LEU A 823 -16.84 -29.73 18.53
N ARG A 824 -17.56 -30.44 19.40
CA ARG A 824 -19.00 -30.23 19.63
C ARG A 824 -19.29 -28.80 20.10
N LEU A 825 -18.42 -28.24 20.94
CA LEU A 825 -18.57 -26.88 21.44
C LEU A 825 -18.40 -25.87 20.30
N ARG A 826 -17.41 -26.08 19.42
CA ARG A 826 -17.19 -25.22 18.25
C ARG A 826 -18.33 -25.28 17.22
N LEU A 827 -18.89 -26.47 17.03
CA LEU A 827 -20.06 -26.67 16.16
C LEU A 827 -21.32 -26.06 16.76
N ARG A 828 -21.50 -26.08 18.09
CA ARG A 828 -22.60 -25.37 18.75
C ARG A 828 -22.50 -23.85 18.57
N ILE A 829 -21.29 -23.29 18.63
CA ILE A 829 -21.03 -21.88 18.31
C ILE A 829 -21.48 -21.55 16.90
N HIS A 830 -21.19 -22.42 15.94
CA HIS A 830 -21.64 -22.22 14.57
C HIS A 830 -23.17 -22.15 14.47
N LEU A 831 -23.90 -23.05 15.13
CA LEU A 831 -25.38 -23.00 15.19
C LEU A 831 -25.89 -21.70 15.84
N LEU A 832 -25.25 -21.24 16.92
CA LEU A 832 -25.60 -19.97 17.55
C LEU A 832 -25.36 -18.78 16.61
N MET A 833 -24.22 -18.76 15.91
CA MET A 833 -23.90 -17.70 14.96
C MET A 833 -24.91 -17.67 13.82
N GLU A 834 -25.27 -18.82 13.25
CA GLU A 834 -26.32 -18.91 12.23
C GLU A 834 -27.66 -18.41 12.75
N ALA A 835 -28.05 -18.78 13.97
CA ALA A 835 -29.29 -18.32 14.59
C ALA A 835 -29.30 -16.80 14.81
N LEU A 836 -28.19 -16.21 15.27
CA LEU A 836 -28.04 -14.76 15.45
C LEU A 836 -28.08 -14.01 14.11
N THR A 837 -27.36 -14.50 13.11
CA THR A 837 -27.36 -13.92 11.75
C THR A 837 -28.77 -13.99 11.14
N ALA A 838 -29.48 -15.10 11.32
CA ALA A 838 -30.86 -15.25 10.85
C ALA A 838 -31.84 -14.33 11.58
N ALA A 839 -31.65 -14.14 12.89
CA ALA A 839 -32.48 -13.26 13.71
C ALA A 839 -32.30 -11.77 13.38
N LYS A 840 -31.16 -11.38 12.79
CA LYS A 840 -30.83 -9.97 12.43
C LYS A 840 -31.06 -9.01 13.61
N VAL A 841 -30.54 -9.38 14.78
CA VAL A 841 -30.75 -8.62 16.03
C VAL A 841 -30.20 -7.19 15.86
N PRO A 842 -31.05 -6.15 15.95
CA PRO A 842 -30.58 -4.77 15.83
C PRO A 842 -29.51 -4.44 16.86
N GLY A 843 -28.45 -3.77 16.42
CA GLY A 843 -27.33 -3.38 17.27
C GLY A 843 -26.23 -4.44 17.42
N VAL A 844 -26.44 -5.71 17.03
CA VAL A 844 -25.34 -6.68 16.93
C VAL A 844 -24.53 -6.37 15.67
N ALA A 845 -23.24 -6.06 15.85
CA ALA A 845 -22.34 -5.59 14.79
C ALA A 845 -21.49 -6.73 14.22
N GLU A 846 -20.96 -7.62 15.07
CA GLU A 846 -20.02 -8.66 14.65
C GLU A 846 -20.06 -9.88 15.57
N LEU A 847 -19.79 -11.07 15.01
CA LEU A 847 -19.72 -12.35 15.72
C LEU A 847 -18.36 -13.01 15.46
N SER A 848 -17.52 -13.08 16.48
CA SER A 848 -16.14 -13.54 16.32
C SER A 848 -15.91 -14.85 17.10
N PRO A 849 -15.82 -16.01 16.42
CA PRO A 849 -15.67 -17.31 17.09
C PRO A 849 -14.22 -17.55 17.52
N GLY A 850 -14.06 -18.05 18.74
CA GLY A 850 -12.86 -18.71 19.24
C GLY A 850 -12.98 -20.23 19.15
N VAL A 851 -12.14 -20.94 19.92
CA VAL A 851 -12.17 -22.42 19.99
C VAL A 851 -13.48 -22.94 20.61
N ARG A 852 -13.85 -22.40 21.77
CA ARG A 852 -15.03 -22.81 22.56
C ARG A 852 -15.85 -21.62 23.06
N SER A 853 -15.63 -20.46 22.46
CA SER A 853 -16.33 -19.23 22.79
C SER A 853 -16.73 -18.45 21.53
N VAL A 854 -17.67 -17.53 21.66
CA VAL A 854 -17.93 -16.49 20.66
C VAL A 854 -17.97 -15.13 21.34
N GLN A 855 -17.26 -14.17 20.77
CA GLN A 855 -17.39 -12.78 21.17
C GLN A 855 -18.45 -12.11 20.30
N ILE A 856 -19.38 -11.42 20.94
CA ILE A 856 -20.48 -10.72 20.28
C ILE A 856 -20.24 -9.23 20.46
N HIS A 857 -19.86 -8.55 19.38
CA HIS A 857 -19.72 -7.10 19.34
C HIS A 857 -21.09 -6.46 19.08
N TYR A 858 -21.49 -5.51 19.90
CA TYR A 858 -22.76 -4.82 19.77
C TYR A 858 -22.65 -3.32 20.09
N ASP A 859 -23.56 -2.55 19.52
CA ASP A 859 -23.74 -1.14 19.85
C ASP A 859 -24.72 -0.99 21.01
N SER A 860 -24.17 -0.74 22.21
CA SER A 860 -24.92 -0.49 23.44
C SER A 860 -25.88 0.71 23.36
N ARG A 861 -25.69 1.61 22.39
CA ARG A 861 -26.61 2.74 22.13
C ARG A 861 -27.88 2.30 21.41
N VAL A 862 -27.85 1.13 20.75
CA VAL A 862 -28.96 0.56 19.98
C VAL A 862 -29.66 -0.55 20.75
N ILE A 863 -28.90 -1.44 21.41
CA ILE A 863 -29.43 -2.55 22.22
C ILE A 863 -28.75 -2.59 23.59
N HIS A 864 -29.56 -2.55 24.66
CA HIS A 864 -29.05 -2.66 26.02
C HIS A 864 -28.52 -4.08 26.28
N GLN A 865 -27.50 -4.21 27.13
CA GLN A 865 -26.87 -5.50 27.45
C GLN A 865 -27.88 -6.55 27.91
N ASP A 866 -28.77 -6.21 28.84
CA ASP A 866 -29.79 -7.13 29.35
C ASP A 866 -30.73 -7.65 28.24
N ALA A 867 -31.09 -6.80 27.29
CA ALA A 867 -31.95 -7.18 26.17
C ALA A 867 -31.22 -8.13 25.20
N LEU A 868 -29.92 -7.88 24.96
CA LEU A 868 -29.09 -8.78 24.18
C LEU A 868 -28.91 -10.14 24.89
N VAL A 869 -28.60 -10.14 26.18
CA VAL A 869 -28.51 -11.38 26.99
C VAL A 869 -29.82 -12.16 26.94
N ALA A 870 -30.98 -11.50 27.13
CA ALA A 870 -32.28 -12.16 27.03
C ALA A 870 -32.52 -12.78 25.64
N THR A 871 -32.11 -12.10 24.58
CA THR A 871 -32.19 -12.62 23.20
C THR A 871 -31.30 -13.85 23.03
N LEU A 872 -30.06 -13.81 23.54
CA LEU A 872 -29.13 -14.93 23.45
C LEU A 872 -29.62 -16.15 24.23
N LEU A 873 -30.18 -15.94 25.43
CA LEU A 873 -30.78 -17.00 26.22
C LEU A 873 -31.95 -17.67 25.47
N MET A 874 -32.81 -16.88 24.83
CA MET A 874 -33.92 -17.40 24.03
C MET A 874 -33.44 -18.21 22.82
N LEU A 875 -32.44 -17.70 22.09
CA LEU A 875 -31.86 -18.42 20.94
C LEU A 875 -31.20 -19.73 21.38
N GLU A 876 -30.48 -19.72 22.49
CA GLU A 876 -29.80 -20.89 23.06
C GLU A 876 -30.78 -22.03 23.41
N GLU A 877 -32.00 -21.71 23.86
CA GLU A 877 -33.06 -22.70 24.10
C GLU A 877 -33.61 -23.32 22.81
N GLY A 878 -33.56 -22.58 21.70
CA GLY A 878 -34.03 -23.03 20.38
C GLY A 878 -32.99 -23.77 19.54
N LEU A 879 -31.71 -23.80 19.96
CA LEU A 879 -30.66 -24.48 19.19
C LEU A 879 -30.85 -26.00 19.21
N GLY A 880 -30.77 -26.60 18.02
CA GLY A 880 -30.77 -28.05 17.84
C GLY A 880 -29.55 -28.76 18.43
N SER A 881 -29.56 -30.09 18.35
CA SER A 881 -28.39 -30.92 18.68
C SER A 881 -27.30 -30.76 17.64
N VAL A 882 -26.04 -30.87 18.07
CA VAL A 882 -24.88 -30.95 17.15
C VAL A 882 -24.63 -32.37 16.67
N ALA A 883 -25.32 -33.37 17.23
CA ALA A 883 -25.21 -34.76 16.80
C ALA A 883 -25.61 -34.90 15.31
N GLY A 884 -24.75 -35.52 14.52
CA GLY A 884 -24.96 -35.67 13.07
C GLY A 884 -24.82 -34.37 12.27
N LEU A 885 -24.35 -33.27 12.87
CA LEU A 885 -24.14 -32.01 12.16
C LEU A 885 -23.06 -32.17 11.09
N LYS A 886 -23.35 -31.62 9.92
CA LYS A 886 -22.46 -31.57 8.77
C LYS A 886 -22.19 -30.13 8.39
N VAL A 887 -20.93 -29.78 8.20
CA VAL A 887 -20.52 -28.43 7.79
C VAL A 887 -19.70 -28.49 6.50
N PRO A 888 -19.87 -27.53 5.58
CA PRO A 888 -18.95 -27.37 4.46
C PRO A 888 -17.51 -27.24 4.97
N SER A 889 -16.59 -27.99 4.39
CA SER A 889 -15.19 -28.05 4.83
C SER A 889 -14.29 -28.34 3.64
N ARG A 890 -13.61 -27.30 3.13
CA ARG A 890 -12.66 -27.46 2.03
C ARG A 890 -11.39 -28.13 2.56
N ILE A 891 -10.71 -28.90 1.72
CA ILE A 891 -9.35 -29.39 2.00
C ILE A 891 -8.37 -28.52 1.22
N VAL A 892 -7.50 -27.79 1.93
CA VAL A 892 -6.55 -26.85 1.33
C VAL A 892 -5.15 -27.43 1.44
N HIS A 893 -4.54 -27.76 0.31
CA HIS A 893 -3.22 -28.39 0.23
C HIS A 893 -2.14 -27.34 0.04
N LEU A 894 -1.34 -27.10 1.08
CA LEU A 894 -0.33 -26.04 1.10
C LEU A 894 1.10 -26.61 1.01
N PRO A 895 1.98 -26.09 0.15
CA PRO A 895 3.40 -26.46 0.17
C PRO A 895 4.05 -25.93 1.44
N MET A 896 4.88 -26.71 2.11
CA MET A 896 5.64 -26.24 3.27
C MET A 896 7.12 -26.65 3.17
N ALA A 897 8.00 -25.67 3.38
CA ALA A 897 9.41 -25.91 3.65
C ALA A 897 9.58 -26.05 5.18
N PHE A 898 10.11 -27.19 5.62
CA PHE A 898 10.31 -27.49 7.03
C PHE A 898 11.61 -26.84 7.53
N GLU A 899 11.53 -26.03 8.59
CA GLU A 899 12.66 -25.28 9.17
C GLU A 899 13.50 -24.50 8.15
N ASP A 900 12.84 -23.77 7.26
CA ASP A 900 13.49 -22.88 6.30
C ASP A 900 14.23 -21.72 7.00
N SER A 901 15.10 -21.04 6.25
CA SER A 901 15.99 -20.01 6.80
C SER A 901 15.24 -18.86 7.51
N ALA A 902 14.07 -18.44 7.01
CA ALA A 902 13.28 -17.38 7.62
C ALA A 902 12.71 -17.80 8.99
N THR A 903 12.23 -19.04 9.09
CA THR A 903 11.70 -19.62 10.35
C THR A 903 12.77 -19.66 11.43
N LEU A 904 13.96 -20.21 11.09
CA LEU A 904 15.09 -20.29 12.03
C LEU A 904 15.67 -18.90 12.37
N GLY A 905 15.65 -17.97 11.41
CA GLY A 905 16.06 -16.59 11.62
C GLY A 905 15.19 -15.88 12.66
N ALA A 906 13.87 -16.12 12.68
CA ALA A 906 12.97 -15.56 13.69
C ALA A 906 13.26 -16.08 15.12
N VAL A 907 13.64 -17.35 15.26
CA VAL A 907 14.05 -17.93 16.55
C VAL A 907 15.38 -17.32 17.00
N THR A 908 16.36 -17.23 16.10
CA THR A 908 17.67 -16.63 16.36
C THR A 908 17.52 -15.17 16.83
N ARG A 909 16.72 -14.37 16.12
CA ARG A 909 16.40 -12.99 16.51
C ARG A 909 15.80 -12.93 17.92
N TYR A 910 14.87 -13.83 18.27
CA TYR A 910 14.31 -13.86 19.62
C TYR A 910 15.36 -14.14 20.71
N GLN A 911 16.31 -15.05 20.44
CA GLN A 911 17.41 -15.33 21.37
C GLN A 911 18.29 -14.10 21.59
N GLU A 912 18.57 -13.36 20.52
CA GLU A 912 19.42 -12.18 20.55
C GLU A 912 18.75 -10.97 21.19
N THR A 913 17.42 -10.79 21.02
CA THR A 913 16.75 -9.53 21.37
C THR A 913 15.76 -9.62 22.52
N VAL A 914 15.24 -10.79 22.86
CA VAL A 914 14.17 -10.94 23.86
C VAL A 914 14.57 -11.86 25.00
N LYS A 915 14.97 -13.09 24.71
CA LYS A 915 15.31 -14.08 25.75
C LYS A 915 16.32 -15.10 25.21
N ALA A 916 17.55 -15.02 25.72
CA ALA A 916 18.67 -15.83 25.25
C ALA A 916 18.51 -17.34 25.54
N ASP A 917 17.89 -17.69 26.68
CA ASP A 917 17.75 -19.08 27.12
C ASP A 917 16.33 -19.37 27.63
N ALA A 918 15.79 -20.51 27.20
CA ALA A 918 14.48 -21.02 27.58
C ALA A 918 14.36 -22.51 27.19
N PRO A 919 13.45 -23.29 27.78
CA PRO A 919 13.27 -24.71 27.43
C PRO A 919 12.99 -24.98 25.95
N TRP A 920 12.37 -24.02 25.25
CA TRP A 920 12.07 -24.11 23.82
C TRP A 920 13.20 -23.62 22.90
N LEU A 921 14.36 -23.25 23.46
CA LEU A 921 15.55 -22.79 22.74
C LEU A 921 16.68 -23.83 22.84
N PRO A 922 17.67 -23.82 21.93
CA PRO A 922 17.79 -22.93 20.76
C PRO A 922 16.90 -23.35 19.58
N ASN A 923 16.20 -24.49 19.65
CA ASN A 923 15.37 -24.99 18.56
C ASN A 923 14.02 -25.50 19.07
N ASN A 924 12.96 -24.99 18.45
CA ASN A 924 11.57 -25.23 18.79
C ASN A 924 11.12 -26.66 18.50
N VAL A 925 11.56 -27.23 17.38
CA VAL A 925 11.21 -28.60 16.95
C VAL A 925 11.82 -29.61 17.92
N ASP A 926 13.05 -29.40 18.36
CA ASP A 926 13.71 -30.24 19.37
C ASP A 926 12.95 -30.20 20.70
N PHE A 927 12.40 -29.04 21.08
CA PHE A 927 11.54 -28.93 22.26
C PHE A 927 10.23 -29.70 22.09
N ILE A 928 9.55 -29.55 20.95
CA ILE A 928 8.33 -30.31 20.63
C ILE A 928 8.61 -31.82 20.69
N GLN A 929 9.75 -32.27 20.16
CA GLN A 929 10.15 -33.68 20.24
C GLN A 929 10.23 -34.16 21.70
N ARG A 930 10.97 -33.45 22.55
CA ARG A 930 11.23 -33.84 23.94
C ARG A 930 9.95 -33.87 24.77
N ILE A 931 9.17 -32.78 24.74
CA ILE A 931 7.97 -32.64 25.57
C ILE A 931 6.86 -33.64 25.20
N ASN A 932 6.90 -34.19 23.98
CA ASN A 932 5.95 -35.22 23.51
C ASN A 932 6.47 -36.65 23.64
N GLY A 933 7.71 -36.86 24.11
CA GLY A 933 8.30 -38.19 24.25
C GLY A 933 8.50 -38.91 22.91
N LEU A 934 8.90 -38.16 21.87
CA LEU A 934 9.18 -38.69 20.54
C LEU A 934 10.65 -39.10 20.42
N ASP A 935 10.90 -40.24 19.78
CA ASP A 935 12.24 -40.86 19.69
C ASP A 935 13.21 -40.06 18.81
N ARG A 936 12.71 -39.43 17.74
CA ARG A 936 13.51 -38.68 16.77
C ARG A 936 12.81 -37.40 16.32
N ARG A 937 13.60 -36.35 16.05
CA ARG A 937 13.12 -35.06 15.49
C ARG A 937 12.26 -35.25 14.24
N GLY A 938 12.63 -36.19 13.38
CA GLY A 938 11.86 -36.47 12.16
C GLY A 938 10.41 -36.91 12.41
N GLN A 939 10.06 -37.46 13.58
CA GLN A 939 8.66 -37.78 13.90
C GLN A 939 7.81 -36.52 14.06
N VAL A 940 8.38 -35.40 14.52
CA VAL A 940 7.67 -34.11 14.56
C VAL A 940 7.30 -33.68 13.14
N ARG A 941 8.28 -33.72 12.24
CA ARG A 941 8.10 -33.41 10.81
C ARG A 941 7.03 -34.31 10.19
N ASP A 942 7.17 -35.62 10.35
CA ASP A 942 6.25 -36.61 9.75
C ASP A 942 4.81 -36.36 10.27
N THR A 943 4.64 -36.15 11.59
CA THR A 943 3.34 -35.81 12.20
C THR A 943 2.71 -34.54 11.60
N ILE A 944 3.51 -33.50 11.35
CA ILE A 944 3.01 -32.24 10.77
C ILE A 944 2.48 -32.43 9.35
N PHE A 945 3.17 -33.21 8.53
CA PHE A 945 2.75 -33.48 7.15
C PHE A 945 1.60 -34.49 7.06
N ASP A 946 1.49 -35.44 7.99
CA ASP A 946 0.42 -36.43 8.03
C ASP A 946 -0.89 -35.86 8.60
N ALA A 947 -0.82 -34.76 9.35
CA ALA A 947 -1.98 -34.14 9.97
C ALA A 947 -2.95 -33.47 8.98
N SER A 948 -4.24 -33.50 9.36
CA SER A 948 -5.30 -32.68 8.78
C SER A 948 -5.78 -31.70 9.84
N TYR A 949 -5.48 -30.42 9.64
CA TYR A 949 -5.73 -29.36 10.61
C TYR A 949 -7.05 -28.65 10.32
N MET A 950 -8.05 -28.79 11.19
CA MET A 950 -9.32 -28.07 11.08
C MET A 950 -9.20 -26.65 11.64
N VAL A 951 -9.51 -25.64 10.83
CA VAL A 951 -9.55 -24.24 11.24
C VAL A 951 -10.76 -23.99 12.15
N LEU A 952 -10.51 -23.64 13.41
CA LEU A 952 -11.56 -23.35 14.39
C LEU A 952 -11.89 -21.85 14.42
N GLY A 953 -10.87 -21.01 14.33
CA GLY A 953 -10.98 -19.55 14.30
C GLY A 953 -9.94 -18.93 13.38
N LEU A 954 -10.08 -17.65 13.09
CA LEU A 954 -9.15 -16.86 12.29
C LEU A 954 -8.66 -15.66 13.13
N GLY A 955 -7.53 -15.07 12.73
CA GLY A 955 -6.91 -13.97 13.45
C GLY A 955 -5.98 -14.38 14.60
N ASP A 956 -5.33 -15.56 14.55
CA ASP A 956 -4.33 -16.07 15.51
C ASP A 956 -2.91 -16.19 14.91
N VAL A 957 -2.17 -15.10 14.70
CA VAL A 957 -2.59 -13.73 14.96
C VAL A 957 -2.59 -12.87 13.71
N TYR A 958 -3.65 -12.07 13.56
CA TYR A 958 -3.92 -11.16 12.44
C TYR A 958 -4.23 -11.79 11.08
N LEU A 959 -4.95 -11.03 10.25
CA LEU A 959 -5.10 -11.20 8.79
C LEU A 959 -5.35 -12.65 8.31
N GLY A 960 -6.37 -13.30 8.87
CA GLY A 960 -6.78 -14.64 8.46
C GLY A 960 -5.87 -15.76 8.97
N ALA A 961 -4.91 -15.47 9.86
CA ALA A 961 -4.10 -16.49 10.51
C ALA A 961 -4.98 -17.50 11.25
N PRO A 962 -4.94 -18.80 10.92
CA PRO A 962 -5.85 -19.77 11.50
C PRO A 962 -5.41 -20.16 12.92
N CYS A 963 -6.37 -20.34 13.83
CA CYS A 963 -6.21 -21.23 14.97
C CYS A 963 -6.81 -22.58 14.57
N ALA A 964 -5.95 -23.54 14.23
CA ALA A 964 -6.36 -24.83 13.69
C ALA A 964 -5.92 -26.00 14.58
N VAL A 965 -6.61 -27.12 14.52
CA VAL A 965 -6.32 -28.30 15.35
C VAL A 965 -6.25 -29.58 14.53
N PRO A 966 -5.32 -30.51 14.82
CA PRO A 966 -5.32 -31.82 14.20
C PRO A 966 -6.59 -32.62 14.50
N LEU A 967 -7.21 -33.16 13.46
CA LEU A 967 -8.37 -34.04 13.59
C LEU A 967 -8.03 -35.40 14.22
N ASP A 968 -6.85 -35.96 13.93
CA ASP A 968 -6.35 -37.14 14.63
C ASP A 968 -5.80 -36.71 16.00
N PRO A 969 -6.35 -37.21 17.13
CA PRO A 969 -5.85 -36.88 18.47
C PRO A 969 -4.38 -37.22 18.70
N ARG A 970 -3.81 -38.18 17.95
CA ARG A 970 -2.40 -38.58 18.02
C ARG A 970 -1.46 -37.58 17.35
N HIS A 971 -2.00 -36.67 16.53
CA HIS A 971 -1.22 -35.61 15.88
C HIS A 971 -1.21 -34.29 16.68
N ARG A 972 -1.87 -34.26 17.84
CA ARG A 972 -1.90 -33.10 18.75
C ARG A 972 -0.59 -33.02 19.53
N LEU A 973 0.45 -32.49 18.89
CA LEU A 973 1.73 -32.24 19.52
C LEU A 973 1.59 -31.14 20.57
N LEU A 974 1.77 -31.50 21.83
CA LEU A 974 1.62 -30.60 22.96
C LEU A 974 2.87 -29.75 23.10
N THR A 975 2.72 -28.45 23.26
CA THR A 975 3.84 -27.53 23.44
C THR A 975 3.43 -26.26 24.20
N SER A 976 4.41 -25.50 24.69
CA SER A 976 4.14 -24.20 25.32
C SER A 976 4.11 -23.08 24.29
N LYS A 977 3.34 -22.02 24.59
CA LYS A 977 3.56 -20.70 23.97
C LYS A 977 4.82 -20.04 24.57
N TYR A 978 5.44 -19.14 23.82
CA TYR A 978 6.60 -18.35 24.25
C TYR A 978 6.29 -17.48 25.48
N ASN A 979 7.28 -17.31 26.37
CA ASN A 979 7.18 -16.42 27.52
C ASN A 979 8.48 -15.60 27.73
N PRO A 980 8.49 -14.29 27.40
CA PRO A 980 7.43 -13.54 26.70
C PRO A 980 7.37 -13.90 25.21
N ALA A 981 6.28 -13.53 24.54
CA ALA A 981 6.09 -13.71 23.09
C ALA A 981 7.13 -12.96 22.24
N ARG A 982 7.37 -13.42 21.01
CA ARG A 982 8.26 -12.76 20.04
C ARG A 982 7.68 -11.42 19.58
N THR A 983 8.56 -10.49 19.21
CA THR A 983 8.21 -9.22 18.56
C THR A 983 8.14 -9.33 17.03
N TYR A 984 8.74 -10.36 16.44
CA TYR A 984 8.80 -10.59 14.99
C TYR A 984 8.68 -12.08 14.63
N THR A 985 7.92 -12.38 13.57
CA THR A 985 7.73 -13.66 12.90
C THR A 985 7.45 -13.36 11.43
N ALA A 986 8.08 -14.06 10.49
CA ALA A 986 7.91 -13.79 9.06
C ALA A 986 6.56 -14.28 8.52
N GLU A 987 6.01 -13.60 7.51
CA GLU A 987 4.80 -14.01 6.80
C GLU A 987 4.92 -15.43 6.21
N GLY A 988 3.84 -16.21 6.37
CA GLY A 988 3.72 -17.59 5.94
C GLY A 988 4.33 -18.60 6.91
N THR A 989 4.99 -18.17 7.99
CA THR A 989 5.55 -19.08 8.99
C THR A 989 4.43 -19.91 9.62
N VAL A 990 4.68 -21.20 9.81
CA VAL A 990 3.81 -22.15 10.49
C VAL A 990 4.29 -22.34 11.91
N GLY A 991 3.37 -22.27 12.88
CA GLY A 991 3.68 -22.44 14.30
C GLY A 991 2.74 -23.43 14.99
N ILE A 992 3.18 -23.99 16.12
CA ILE A 992 2.41 -24.85 17.02
C ILE A 992 2.41 -24.27 18.44
N GLY A 993 1.26 -24.12 19.08
CA GLY A 993 1.12 -23.53 20.41
C GLY A 993 0.01 -24.21 21.20
N GLY A 994 0.33 -24.78 22.37
CA GLY A 994 -0.57 -25.76 22.99
C GLY A 994 -0.65 -26.99 22.08
N VAL A 995 -1.84 -27.28 21.58
CA VAL A 995 -2.11 -28.32 20.55
C VAL A 995 -2.54 -27.71 19.21
N TYR A 996 -2.52 -26.39 19.09
CA TYR A 996 -3.01 -25.66 17.92
C TYR A 996 -1.90 -25.37 16.94
N MET A 997 -2.25 -25.31 15.66
CA MET A 997 -1.42 -24.86 14.55
C MET A 997 -1.89 -23.49 14.08
N CYS A 998 -0.95 -22.61 13.75
CA CYS A 998 -1.22 -21.36 13.06
C CYS A 998 -0.32 -21.16 11.84
N ILE A 999 -0.78 -20.28 10.94
CA ILE A 999 0.00 -19.75 9.81
C ILE A 999 -0.03 -18.23 9.92
N TYR A 1000 1.12 -17.59 10.07
CA TYR A 1000 1.20 -16.14 10.22
C TYR A 1000 0.89 -15.44 8.89
N GLY A 1001 -0.23 -14.71 8.80
CA GLY A 1001 -0.68 -14.06 7.56
C GLY A 1001 0.15 -12.85 7.11
N MET A 1002 1.06 -12.39 7.97
CA MET A 1002 1.90 -11.21 7.78
C MET A 1002 3.08 -11.23 8.74
N ASP A 1003 4.07 -10.38 8.49
CA ASP A 1003 5.15 -10.11 9.44
C ASP A 1003 4.55 -9.56 10.74
N SER A 1004 4.72 -10.28 11.86
CA SER A 1004 3.97 -9.99 13.07
C SER A 1004 4.59 -10.55 14.36
N PRO A 1005 4.22 -10.03 15.54
CA PRO A 1005 4.51 -10.68 16.82
C PRO A 1005 3.89 -12.08 16.90
N GLY A 1006 4.43 -12.97 17.74
CA GLY A 1006 3.93 -14.35 17.80
C GLY A 1006 4.36 -15.14 19.03
N GLY A 1007 3.45 -15.98 19.53
CA GLY A 1007 3.67 -16.83 20.70
C GLY A 1007 3.90 -18.31 20.40
N TYR A 1008 3.67 -18.78 19.18
CA TYR A 1008 3.69 -20.22 18.85
C TYR A 1008 5.11 -20.70 18.56
N GLN A 1009 5.40 -21.98 18.80
CA GLN A 1009 6.66 -22.62 18.45
C GLN A 1009 6.79 -22.80 16.94
N LEU A 1010 7.88 -22.36 16.34
CA LEU A 1010 8.03 -22.26 14.88
C LEU A 1010 8.53 -23.58 14.27
N VAL A 1011 7.94 -24.01 13.15
CA VAL A 1011 8.23 -25.33 12.54
C VAL A 1011 8.54 -25.29 11.04
N GLY A 1012 8.14 -24.26 10.31
CA GLY A 1012 8.40 -24.14 8.87
C GLY A 1012 7.67 -22.94 8.25
N ARG A 1013 7.65 -22.85 6.92
CA ARG A 1013 6.99 -21.76 6.18
C ARG A 1013 6.21 -22.28 4.98
N THR A 1014 5.09 -21.64 4.66
CA THR A 1014 4.20 -21.95 3.53
C THR A 1014 3.96 -20.73 2.65
N VAL A 1015 2.96 -20.76 1.76
CA VAL A 1015 2.53 -19.65 0.90
C VAL A 1015 1.73 -18.60 1.69
N PRO A 1016 1.65 -17.35 1.18
CA PRO A 1016 0.83 -16.33 1.81
C PRO A 1016 -0.64 -16.74 1.84
N ILE A 1017 -1.25 -16.65 3.03
CA ILE A 1017 -2.69 -16.89 3.23
C ILE A 1017 -3.52 -15.60 3.20
N TRP A 1018 -2.85 -14.45 3.00
CA TRP A 1018 -3.43 -13.13 2.81
C TRP A 1018 -2.94 -12.52 1.50
N ASN A 1019 -3.85 -12.03 0.66
CA ASN A 1019 -3.54 -11.35 -0.59
C ASN A 1019 -4.09 -9.91 -0.60
N LYS A 1020 -3.21 -8.98 -0.27
CA LYS A 1020 -3.50 -7.54 -0.12
C LYS A 1020 -4.19 -6.92 -1.35
N PHE A 1021 -3.84 -7.34 -2.57
CA PHE A 1021 -4.36 -6.72 -3.81
C PHE A 1021 -5.12 -7.70 -4.71
N LEU A 1022 -5.50 -8.87 -4.18
CA LEU A 1022 -6.34 -9.88 -4.85
C LEU A 1022 -5.87 -10.29 -6.27
N ALA A 1023 -4.56 -10.28 -6.52
CA ALA A 1023 -4.02 -10.66 -7.83
C ALA A 1023 -4.27 -12.15 -8.16
N ASN A 1024 -4.35 -13.01 -7.14
CA ASN A 1024 -4.64 -14.42 -7.28
C ASN A 1024 -6.13 -14.69 -7.10
N ARG A 1025 -6.75 -15.28 -8.12
CA ARG A 1025 -8.20 -15.54 -8.18
C ARG A 1025 -8.71 -16.52 -7.10
N GLN A 1026 -7.85 -17.33 -6.48
CA GLN A 1026 -8.25 -18.28 -5.43
C GLN A 1026 -8.76 -17.61 -4.14
N PHE A 1027 -8.44 -16.33 -3.93
CA PHE A 1027 -8.92 -15.53 -2.81
C PHE A 1027 -10.37 -15.04 -3.01
N GLY A 1028 -10.85 -14.98 -4.26
CA GLY A 1028 -12.16 -14.41 -4.57
C GLY A 1028 -12.17 -12.88 -4.38
N ALA A 1029 -13.23 -12.35 -3.76
CA ALA A 1029 -13.38 -10.93 -3.48
C ALA A 1029 -12.72 -10.50 -2.15
N GLU A 1030 -12.34 -11.46 -1.30
CA GLU A 1030 -11.83 -11.20 0.05
C GLU A 1030 -10.34 -11.54 0.15
N PRO A 1031 -9.55 -10.81 0.95
CA PRO A 1031 -8.10 -10.98 0.99
C PRO A 1031 -7.59 -12.19 1.76
N TRP A 1032 -8.43 -12.97 2.45
CA TRP A 1032 -8.01 -14.17 3.20
C TRP A 1032 -8.35 -15.47 2.47
N LEU A 1033 -7.41 -16.42 2.46
CA LEU A 1033 -7.58 -17.70 1.76
C LEU A 1033 -8.44 -18.70 2.56
N LEU A 1034 -8.20 -18.79 3.86
CA LEU A 1034 -8.74 -19.82 4.75
C LEU A 1034 -10.07 -19.38 5.37
N ARG A 1035 -10.98 -20.34 5.55
CA ARG A 1035 -12.32 -20.13 6.13
C ARG A 1035 -12.49 -21.02 7.37
N PHE A 1036 -13.48 -20.69 8.19
CA PHE A 1036 -13.87 -21.55 9.30
C PHE A 1036 -14.20 -22.96 8.78
N PHE A 1037 -13.73 -23.98 9.52
CA PHE A 1037 -13.85 -25.40 9.20
C PHE A 1037 -13.10 -25.91 7.98
N ASP A 1038 -12.30 -25.09 7.29
CA ASP A 1038 -11.35 -25.61 6.31
C ASP A 1038 -10.38 -26.60 7.00
N ARG A 1039 -9.92 -27.59 6.23
CA ARG A 1039 -8.90 -28.56 6.63
C ARG A 1039 -7.62 -28.28 5.87
N VAL A 1040 -6.61 -27.78 6.57
CA VAL A 1040 -5.27 -27.55 6.00
C VAL A 1040 -4.47 -28.84 6.04
N ARG A 1041 -3.84 -29.18 4.91
CA ARG A 1041 -2.87 -30.28 4.80
C ARG A 1041 -1.60 -29.76 4.15
N PHE A 1042 -0.45 -30.07 4.74
CA PHE A 1042 0.84 -29.68 4.17
C PHE A 1042 1.40 -30.78 3.28
N TYR A 1043 2.17 -30.38 2.25
CA TYR A 1043 3.04 -31.30 1.51
C TYR A 1043 4.47 -30.73 1.45
N PRO A 1044 5.50 -31.59 1.52
CA PRO A 1044 6.89 -31.13 1.63
C PRO A 1044 7.39 -30.55 0.31
N VAL A 1045 8.08 -29.41 0.40
CA VAL A 1045 8.88 -28.81 -0.68
C VAL A 1045 10.22 -28.33 -0.12
N THR A 1046 11.19 -28.10 -0.99
CA THR A 1046 12.43 -27.41 -0.61
C THR A 1046 12.22 -25.90 -0.49
N GLU A 1047 13.09 -25.20 0.24
CA GLU A 1047 13.01 -23.73 0.38
C GLU A 1047 13.08 -23.00 -0.99
N PRO A 1048 13.98 -23.34 -1.93
CA PRO A 1048 13.99 -22.71 -3.26
C PRO A 1048 12.72 -22.97 -4.08
N GLU A 1049 12.13 -24.17 -3.96
CA GLU A 1049 10.86 -24.48 -4.61
C GLU A 1049 9.72 -23.64 -4.02
N LEU A 1050 9.70 -23.49 -2.69
CA LEU A 1050 8.73 -22.67 -2.00
C LEU A 1050 8.87 -21.19 -2.39
N ASP A 1051 10.07 -20.63 -2.44
CA ASP A 1051 10.27 -19.22 -2.78
C ASP A 1051 9.77 -18.88 -4.19
N ARG A 1052 10.07 -19.74 -5.18
CA ARG A 1052 9.52 -19.61 -6.53
C ARG A 1052 8.00 -19.70 -6.52
N PHE A 1053 7.45 -20.72 -5.85
CA PHE A 1053 5.99 -20.91 -5.77
C PHE A 1053 5.32 -19.72 -5.08
N ARG A 1054 5.91 -19.15 -4.02
CA ARG A 1054 5.42 -17.97 -3.30
C ARG A 1054 5.33 -16.75 -4.20
N ALA A 1055 6.36 -16.50 -5.01
CA ALA A 1055 6.36 -15.39 -5.98
C ALA A 1055 5.25 -15.55 -7.03
N ASP A 1056 5.16 -16.74 -7.64
CA ASP A 1056 4.13 -17.04 -8.64
C ASP A 1056 2.71 -17.05 -8.05
N PHE A 1057 2.55 -17.51 -6.81
CA PHE A 1057 1.27 -17.51 -6.12
C PHE A 1057 0.77 -16.09 -5.84
N ARG A 1058 1.65 -15.17 -5.41
CA ARG A 1058 1.30 -13.75 -5.22
C ARG A 1058 0.87 -13.08 -6.52
N ALA A 1059 1.59 -13.37 -7.61
CA ALA A 1059 1.29 -12.82 -8.93
C ALA A 1059 0.07 -13.46 -9.62
N GLY A 1060 -0.46 -14.57 -9.06
CA GLY A 1060 -1.60 -15.31 -9.61
C GLY A 1060 -1.22 -16.30 -10.74
N ARG A 1061 0.07 -16.61 -10.90
CA ARG A 1061 0.62 -17.60 -11.85
C ARG A 1061 0.63 -19.02 -11.31
N ALA A 1062 0.64 -19.20 -9.99
CA ALA A 1062 0.53 -20.49 -9.32
C ALA A 1062 -0.75 -20.59 -8.47
N GLN A 1063 -1.24 -21.82 -8.29
CA GLN A 1063 -2.43 -22.12 -7.52
C GLN A 1063 -2.19 -23.33 -6.60
N VAL A 1064 -2.81 -23.32 -5.43
CA VAL A 1064 -2.83 -24.47 -4.50
C VAL A 1064 -4.05 -25.35 -4.77
N ALA A 1065 -3.98 -26.64 -4.50
CA ALA A 1065 -5.13 -27.52 -4.63
C ALA A 1065 -6.12 -27.25 -3.48
N VAL A 1066 -7.40 -27.06 -3.84
CA VAL A 1066 -8.52 -26.85 -2.92
C VAL A 1066 -9.62 -27.81 -3.32
N GLU A 1067 -10.02 -28.70 -2.42
CA GLU A 1067 -11.07 -29.70 -2.65
C GLU A 1067 -12.31 -29.35 -1.84
N ASP A 1068 -13.46 -29.21 -2.49
CA ASP A 1068 -14.73 -29.06 -1.79
C ASP A 1068 -15.14 -30.39 -1.16
N SER A 1069 -15.46 -30.36 0.14
CA SER A 1069 -15.87 -31.53 0.91
C SER A 1069 -16.80 -31.09 2.05
N VAL A 1070 -17.30 -32.08 2.79
CA VAL A 1070 -18.10 -31.88 4.00
C VAL A 1070 -17.36 -32.52 5.18
N PHE A 1071 -17.37 -31.85 6.34
CA PHE A 1071 -17.01 -32.47 7.60
C PHE A 1071 -18.28 -32.97 8.29
N ASP A 1072 -18.27 -34.25 8.67
CA ASP A 1072 -19.36 -34.94 9.33
C ASP A 1072 -18.89 -35.37 10.72
N LEU A 1073 -19.51 -34.81 11.77
CA LEU A 1073 -19.10 -35.05 13.14
C LEU A 1073 -19.27 -36.52 13.55
N GLU A 1074 -20.36 -37.17 13.13
CA GLU A 1074 -20.66 -38.55 13.52
C GLU A 1074 -19.67 -39.52 12.90
N VAL A 1075 -19.35 -39.33 11.62
CA VAL A 1075 -18.31 -40.11 10.92
C VAL A 1075 -16.94 -39.92 11.56
N HIS A 1076 -16.61 -38.69 11.94
CA HIS A 1076 -15.34 -38.37 12.60
C HIS A 1076 -15.23 -39.05 13.97
N GLU A 1077 -16.27 -38.98 14.79
CA GLU A 1077 -16.28 -39.60 16.12
C GLU A 1077 -16.23 -41.13 16.04
N ALA A 1078 -16.96 -41.72 15.10
CA ALA A 1078 -16.94 -43.17 14.87
C ALA A 1078 -15.54 -43.67 14.44
N ALA A 1079 -14.84 -42.91 13.58
CA ALA A 1079 -13.50 -43.26 13.13
C ALA A 1079 -12.50 -43.35 14.29
N TRP A 1080 -12.55 -42.42 15.25
CA TRP A 1080 -11.61 -42.40 16.38
C TRP A 1080 -12.04 -43.29 17.56
N ALA A 1081 -13.31 -43.66 17.67
CA ALA A 1081 -13.74 -44.65 18.64
C ALA A 1081 -13.10 -46.03 18.40
N VAL A 1082 -12.85 -46.38 17.13
CA VAL A 1082 -12.14 -47.63 16.76
C VAL A 1082 -10.68 -47.62 17.20
N GLU A 1083 -10.05 -46.44 17.23
CA GLU A 1083 -8.63 -46.24 17.54
C GLU A 1083 -8.39 -45.79 19.00
N ALA A 1084 -9.40 -45.94 19.87
CA ALA A 1084 -9.40 -45.36 21.21
C ALA A 1084 -8.23 -45.84 22.08
N ASP A 1085 -7.86 -47.12 21.99
CA ASP A 1085 -6.75 -47.70 22.75
C ASP A 1085 -5.39 -47.11 22.33
N ASP A 1086 -5.17 -46.96 21.02
CA ASP A 1086 -3.95 -46.35 20.47
C ASP A 1086 -3.84 -44.86 20.82
N ILE A 1087 -4.97 -44.13 20.77
CA ILE A 1087 -5.05 -42.74 21.22
C ILE A 1087 -4.72 -42.63 22.71
N ALA A 1088 -5.25 -43.54 23.54
CA ALA A 1088 -4.98 -43.56 24.98
C ALA A 1088 -3.51 -43.86 25.28
N ALA A 1089 -2.90 -44.83 24.57
CA ALA A 1089 -1.48 -45.15 24.69
C ALA A 1089 -0.58 -43.97 24.28
N PHE A 1090 -0.91 -43.29 23.18
CA PHE A 1090 -0.21 -42.08 22.74
C PHE A 1090 -0.26 -40.98 23.81
N ARG A 1091 -1.46 -40.68 24.33
CA ARG A 1091 -1.67 -39.65 25.36
C ARG A 1091 -0.94 -39.98 26.66
N ALA A 1092 -0.93 -41.24 27.08
CA ALA A 1092 -0.21 -41.66 28.28
C ALA A 1092 1.30 -41.42 28.15
N ARG A 1093 1.90 -41.76 26.99
CA ARG A 1093 3.32 -41.47 26.71
C ARG A 1093 3.60 -39.97 26.68
N GLN A 1094 2.78 -39.20 25.98
CA GLN A 1094 2.90 -37.75 25.89
C GLN A 1094 2.80 -37.10 27.27
N GLN A 1095 1.84 -37.51 28.09
CA GLN A 1095 1.65 -36.98 29.45
C GLN A 1095 2.85 -37.27 30.36
N ALA A 1096 3.44 -38.47 30.27
CA ALA A 1096 4.63 -38.81 31.03
C ALA A 1096 5.84 -37.94 30.64
N ALA A 1097 6.05 -37.72 29.34
CA ALA A 1097 7.10 -36.84 28.83
C ALA A 1097 6.89 -35.38 29.23
N PHE A 1098 5.64 -34.90 29.13
CA PHE A 1098 5.24 -33.57 29.54
C PHE A 1098 5.53 -33.33 31.02
N THR A 1099 5.11 -34.25 31.90
CA THR A 1099 5.36 -34.14 33.35
C THR A 1099 6.86 -34.13 33.65
N ALA A 1100 7.67 -34.90 32.93
CA ALA A 1100 9.13 -34.88 33.07
C ALA A 1100 9.74 -33.53 32.63
N GLU A 1101 9.29 -32.97 31.51
CA GLU A 1101 9.78 -31.67 31.01
C GLU A 1101 9.38 -30.51 31.93
N VAL A 1102 8.15 -30.50 32.46
CA VAL A 1102 7.69 -29.51 33.43
C VAL A 1102 8.52 -29.57 34.72
N ALA A 1103 8.79 -30.77 35.24
CA ALA A 1103 9.63 -30.93 36.42
C ALA A 1103 11.06 -30.41 36.20
N ARG A 1104 11.63 -30.65 35.01
CA ARG A 1104 12.96 -30.13 34.63
C ARG A 1104 12.98 -28.60 34.61
N TRP A 1105 11.94 -27.97 34.08
CA TRP A 1105 11.86 -26.51 34.04
C TRP A 1105 11.70 -25.88 35.43
N GLN A 1106 10.85 -26.48 36.29
CA GLN A 1106 10.67 -26.00 37.66
C GLN A 1106 11.96 -26.06 38.49
N SER A 1107 12.87 -27.01 38.21
CA SER A 1107 14.19 -27.01 38.86
C SER A 1107 15.13 -25.91 38.36
N ASP A 1108 15.06 -25.54 37.08
CA ASP A 1108 15.94 -24.53 36.47
C ASP A 1108 15.54 -23.07 36.82
N GLU A 1109 14.26 -22.80 37.13
CA GLU A 1109 13.78 -21.47 37.56
C GLU A 1109 14.22 -21.04 38.97
N THR A 1110 14.91 -21.91 39.74
CA THR A 1110 15.42 -21.58 41.08
C THR A 1110 16.76 -20.81 41.09
N GLY A 1111 17.29 -20.43 39.92
CA GLY A 1111 18.48 -19.58 39.80
C GLY A 1111 18.20 -18.08 39.97
N PRO A 1112 19.09 -17.30 40.60
CA PRO A 1112 18.87 -15.86 40.81
C PRO A 1112 18.87 -15.09 39.49
N THR A 1113 17.76 -14.45 39.15
CA THR A 1113 17.73 -13.41 38.11
C THR A 1113 18.46 -12.18 38.63
N THR A 1114 19.68 -11.93 38.15
CA THR A 1114 20.39 -10.68 38.37
C THR A 1114 19.65 -9.53 37.69
N GLU A 1115 18.91 -8.75 38.47
CA GLU A 1115 18.61 -7.36 38.12
C GLU A 1115 19.95 -6.61 38.07
N SER A 1116 20.46 -6.33 36.88
CA SER A 1116 21.65 -5.48 36.73
C SER A 1116 21.24 -4.01 36.65
N ASP A 1117 21.41 -3.33 37.78
CA ASP A 1117 21.74 -1.92 38.02
C ASP A 1117 21.50 -0.88 36.90
N MET A 1118 20.57 0.03 37.18
CA MET A 1118 20.49 1.34 36.53
C MET A 1118 21.28 2.38 37.32
N ALA A 1119 22.23 3.03 36.65
CA ALA A 1119 22.67 4.39 37.00
C ALA A 1119 22.79 5.22 35.71
N PRO A 1120 22.23 6.45 35.65
CA PRO A 1120 22.43 7.33 34.51
C PRO A 1120 23.81 7.98 34.58
N SER A 1121 24.57 7.97 33.49
CA SER A 1121 25.69 8.90 33.31
C SER A 1121 25.27 9.97 32.31
N ALA A 1122 24.82 11.12 32.82
CA ALA A 1122 24.68 12.32 32.01
C ALA A 1122 26.09 12.88 31.74
N VAL A 1123 26.56 12.75 30.51
CA VAL A 1123 27.70 13.53 30.02
C VAL A 1123 27.10 14.64 29.16
N ALA A 1124 27.17 15.88 29.66
CA ALA A 1124 26.85 17.06 28.87
C ALA A 1124 28.04 17.34 27.95
N ASP A 1125 27.94 16.89 26.70
CA ASP A 1125 28.86 17.19 25.62
C ASP A 1125 28.01 17.75 24.47
N ASP A 1126 28.27 19.00 24.05
CA ASP A 1126 27.50 19.69 23.00
C ASP A 1126 27.64 19.01 21.62
N ASN A 1127 28.56 18.05 21.48
CA ASN A 1127 28.78 17.24 20.29
C ASN A 1127 28.25 15.79 20.40
N ALA A 1128 27.43 15.49 21.41
CA ALA A 1128 26.85 14.16 21.60
C ALA A 1128 25.57 13.94 20.77
N ILE A 1129 25.52 12.82 20.05
CA ILE A 1129 24.29 12.30 19.46
C ILE A 1129 23.50 11.57 20.54
N GLN A 1130 22.28 12.02 20.78
CA GLN A 1130 21.40 11.52 21.84
C GLN A 1130 20.33 10.58 21.31
N ALA A 1131 19.79 9.73 22.18
CA ALA A 1131 18.64 8.89 21.87
C ALA A 1131 17.38 9.77 21.73
N ASP A 1132 16.73 9.74 20.56
CA ASP A 1132 15.48 10.49 20.33
C ASP A 1132 14.27 9.85 21.05
N ILE A 1133 14.38 8.57 21.42
CA ILE A 1133 13.33 7.76 22.06
C ILE A 1133 13.91 6.82 23.12
N SER A 1134 13.12 6.53 24.17
CA SER A 1134 13.48 5.50 25.14
C SER A 1134 13.27 4.10 24.57
N GLY A 1135 14.30 3.24 24.63
CA GLY A 1135 14.29 1.89 24.06
C GLY A 1135 15.53 1.10 24.43
N ASN A 1136 15.73 -0.05 23.79
CA ASN A 1136 16.94 -0.86 23.91
C ASN A 1136 17.84 -0.63 22.70
N VAL A 1137 19.14 -0.55 22.89
CA VAL A 1137 20.10 -0.49 21.78
C VAL A 1137 20.12 -1.85 21.11
N TRP A 1138 19.67 -1.95 19.86
CA TRP A 1138 19.69 -3.20 19.10
C TRP A 1138 21.04 -3.42 18.45
N LYS A 1139 21.51 -2.43 17.68
CA LYS A 1139 22.78 -2.50 16.96
C LYS A 1139 23.54 -1.19 17.10
N VAL A 1140 24.86 -1.30 17.24
CA VAL A 1140 25.79 -0.21 17.02
C VAL A 1140 26.48 -0.52 15.70
N LEU A 1141 26.28 0.33 14.68
CA LEU A 1141 26.76 0.09 13.30
C LEU A 1141 28.07 0.83 12.99
N VAL A 1142 28.63 1.53 13.97
CA VAL A 1142 29.83 2.34 13.81
C VAL A 1142 30.84 2.09 14.93
N GLU A 1143 32.11 2.28 14.61
CA GLU A 1143 33.23 2.13 15.54
C GLU A 1143 33.89 3.47 15.87
N VAL A 1144 34.55 3.55 17.02
CA VAL A 1144 35.35 4.73 17.40
C VAL A 1144 36.44 4.95 16.37
N GLY A 1145 36.53 6.18 15.85
CA GLY A 1145 37.48 6.60 14.83
C GLY A 1145 36.96 6.54 13.39
N GLN A 1146 35.76 5.98 13.16
CA GLN A 1146 35.14 5.86 11.85
C GLN A 1146 34.65 7.22 11.33
N GLN A 1147 34.88 7.50 10.04
CA GLN A 1147 34.31 8.65 9.34
C GLN A 1147 32.88 8.30 8.90
N VAL A 1148 31.93 9.20 9.13
CA VAL A 1148 30.52 9.01 8.79
C VAL A 1148 29.97 10.18 7.97
N GLU A 1149 29.09 9.87 7.02
CA GLU A 1149 28.40 10.86 6.19
C GLU A 1149 27.05 11.27 6.78
N VAL A 1150 26.54 12.43 6.38
CA VAL A 1150 25.18 12.88 6.75
C VAL A 1150 24.16 11.82 6.31
N GLY A 1151 23.25 11.43 7.20
CA GLY A 1151 22.22 10.42 6.95
C GLY A 1151 22.69 8.97 7.14
N GLN A 1152 23.99 8.72 7.37
CA GLN A 1152 24.47 7.38 7.68
C GLN A 1152 23.90 6.91 9.02
N THR A 1153 23.42 5.66 9.08
CA THR A 1153 22.87 5.09 10.33
C THR A 1153 24.01 4.69 11.27
N LEU A 1154 23.92 5.16 12.50
CA LEU A 1154 24.96 4.99 13.52
C LEU A 1154 24.60 3.92 14.54
N VAL A 1155 23.39 4.03 15.11
CA VAL A 1155 22.85 3.13 16.13
C VAL A 1155 21.41 2.81 15.74
N VAL A 1156 20.96 1.59 15.99
CA VAL A 1156 19.56 1.21 15.87
C VAL A 1156 19.01 0.92 17.25
N LEU A 1157 17.93 1.61 17.64
CA LEU A 1157 17.21 1.38 18.88
C LEU A 1157 15.96 0.53 18.61
N GLU A 1158 15.67 -0.44 19.47
CA GLU A 1158 14.37 -1.10 19.56
C GLU A 1158 13.53 -0.36 20.62
N ALA A 1159 12.54 0.41 20.17
CA ALA A 1159 11.58 1.10 21.01
C ALA A 1159 10.19 0.89 20.45
N MET A 1160 9.12 0.92 21.27
CA MET A 1160 7.75 0.78 20.75
C MET A 1160 7.54 -0.46 19.84
N LYS A 1161 8.31 -1.54 20.04
CA LYS A 1161 8.34 -2.75 19.19
C LYS A 1161 8.74 -2.48 17.71
N MET A 1162 9.47 -1.41 17.46
CA MET A 1162 9.97 -1.00 16.14
C MET A 1162 11.47 -0.68 16.24
N GLU A 1163 12.13 -0.73 15.09
CA GLU A 1163 13.53 -0.35 14.94
C GLU A 1163 13.61 1.13 14.55
N PHE A 1164 14.36 1.92 15.32
CA PHE A 1164 14.60 3.34 15.09
C PHE A 1164 16.07 3.54 14.77
N ALA A 1165 16.36 3.89 13.53
CA ALA A 1165 17.70 4.25 13.07
C ALA A 1165 18.06 5.65 13.55
N ILE A 1166 19.09 5.76 14.38
CA ILE A 1166 19.71 7.03 14.76
C ILE A 1166 20.78 7.35 13.71
N GLN A 1167 20.52 8.38 12.91
CA GLN A 1167 21.38 8.79 11.79
C GLN A 1167 22.25 10.00 12.13
N ALA A 1168 23.41 10.10 11.47
CA ALA A 1168 24.29 11.25 11.58
C ALA A 1168 23.63 12.51 10.99
N ARG A 1169 23.51 13.58 11.77
CA ARG A 1169 22.97 14.87 11.29
C ARG A 1169 24.02 15.73 10.59
N THR A 1170 25.30 15.47 10.84
CA THR A 1170 26.46 16.14 10.25
C THR A 1170 27.49 15.07 9.84
N ALA A 1171 28.29 15.35 8.82
CA ALA A 1171 29.45 14.51 8.51
C ALA A 1171 30.55 14.75 9.55
N GLY A 1172 31.28 13.69 9.93
CA GLY A 1172 32.28 13.80 10.98
C GLY A 1172 32.94 12.50 11.34
N ARG A 1173 33.76 12.51 12.39
CA ARG A 1173 34.45 11.34 12.92
C ARG A 1173 33.84 10.92 14.26
N VAL A 1174 33.55 9.63 14.43
CA VAL A 1174 33.05 9.08 15.70
C VAL A 1174 34.18 9.11 16.74
N MET A 1175 34.01 9.86 17.83
CA MET A 1175 35.03 10.03 18.87
C MET A 1175 34.83 9.08 20.05
N ALA A 1176 33.57 8.78 20.37
CA ALA A 1176 33.22 7.85 21.45
C ALA A 1176 31.87 7.19 21.16
N VAL A 1177 31.73 5.94 21.62
CA VAL A 1177 30.47 5.19 21.63
C VAL A 1177 30.10 4.97 23.10
N HIS A 1178 28.98 5.54 23.54
CA HIS A 1178 28.54 5.51 24.95
C HIS A 1178 27.51 4.40 25.22
N CYS A 1179 27.14 3.63 24.19
CA CYS A 1179 26.11 2.60 24.23
C CYS A 1179 26.62 1.24 23.73
N ARG A 1180 25.89 0.16 24.03
CA ARG A 1180 26.19 -1.21 23.56
C ARG A 1180 24.88 -1.96 23.30
N ALA A 1181 24.90 -2.93 22.38
CA ALA A 1181 23.74 -3.77 22.11
C ALA A 1181 23.19 -4.41 23.41
N GLY A 1182 21.86 -4.47 23.54
CA GLY A 1182 21.13 -4.95 24.71
C GLY A 1182 20.99 -3.93 25.86
N ARG A 1183 21.63 -2.76 25.81
CA ARG A 1183 21.50 -1.72 26.86
C ARG A 1183 20.21 -0.90 26.66
N SER A 1184 19.43 -0.72 27.72
CA SER A 1184 18.32 0.25 27.72
C SER A 1184 18.83 1.69 27.79
N VAL A 1185 18.20 2.56 27.01
CA VAL A 1185 18.46 4.00 26.93
C VAL A 1185 17.14 4.76 27.08
N THR A 1186 17.21 5.95 27.65
CA THR A 1186 16.11 6.90 27.76
C THR A 1186 16.28 8.03 26.76
N ALA A 1187 15.16 8.64 26.32
CA ALA A 1187 15.23 9.79 25.43
C ALA A 1187 16.09 10.91 26.05
N GLY A 1188 17.10 11.36 25.32
CA GLY A 1188 18.11 12.32 25.77
C GLY A 1188 19.44 11.71 26.25
N ASP A 1189 19.53 10.39 26.43
CA ASP A 1189 20.80 9.73 26.76
C ASP A 1189 21.80 9.84 25.61
N ALA A 1190 23.05 10.17 25.92
CA ALA A 1190 24.13 10.21 24.92
C ALA A 1190 24.41 8.79 24.39
N LEU A 1191 24.35 8.62 23.07
CA LEU A 1191 24.65 7.36 22.38
C LEU A 1191 26.08 7.35 21.85
N LEU A 1192 26.51 8.47 21.25
CA LEU A 1192 27.79 8.63 20.55
C LEU A 1192 28.26 10.09 20.72
N SER A 1193 29.56 10.36 20.61
CA SER A 1193 30.10 11.72 20.40
C SER A 1193 30.78 11.79 19.04
N MET A 1194 30.58 12.89 18.30
CA MET A 1194 31.19 13.09 16.97
C MET A 1194 31.95 14.41 16.88
N GLU A 1195 33.11 14.39 16.22
CA GLU A 1195 33.85 15.60 15.83
C GLU A 1195 33.42 15.99 14.41
N GLY A 1196 32.90 17.21 14.23
CA GLY A 1196 32.48 17.72 12.92
C GLY A 1196 33.67 17.85 11.95
N ALA A 1197 33.41 17.60 10.66
CA ALA A 1197 34.40 17.74 9.60
C ALA A 1197 34.76 19.19 9.27
#